data_AF-A0A1B0C1P5-F1
#
_entry.id   AF-A0A1B0C1P5-F1
#
_cell.length_a   1.000
_cell.length_b   1.000
_cell.length_c   1.000
_cell.angle_alpha   90.00
_cell.angle_beta   90.00
_cell.angle_gamma   90.00
#
_symmetry.space_group_name_H-M   'P 1'
#
loop_
_entity.id
_entity.type
_entity.pdbx_description
1 polymer ?
#
loop_
_entity_poly.entity_id
_entity_poly.type
_entity_poly.pdbx_seq_one_letter_code
_entity_poly.pdbx_strand_id
1 'polypeptide(L)'
;MTENIRKKKFKPYDFGIKHSILKQLDSLNCQITVVPASTKANNVFALRPHGILLSNGPGNPEKYHSIIDNIRNLLKKDIPILGICLGHQLLAMSEGAKIFKMKFGHHGINHPVKDIQNNKIIITSQNHDFAIDPKTLSKNMIITHTSMFDGTLQGSGPIIIGQACEFDYSGTQACRALKSEGYRIVLINSNPATIMTDPDIADATYVEPIHLNIIEKIIEKERPDAILPTIGGQIALNCAIKLDKKGILKKFNVNIIGITIQAIEKAENRILFHQAMHNIGLETAKSYHVNSMKEALTISKELKFPFIIRSSFSMGGSDSGIIYNKYDLQKFFSNKTWDIKNSKFIIDESLIGWKEYELEIIRDKKDNCIVICSIENIDPIGIHTGDSIAVSPAQTLSDKEYQIIRNAAIAVVREIGIDSGGANVQFAIHPDSGKMLIIEMNPRVSRSSALASKATGFPIAEVSAKLSIGYTLDELMNKVADSKIPIAFEPSLDYVVTKIPRFDFEKFSNAKKILTTQMKSVGEVMAIGRNQQESLQKAIRSLEINVYGFDSKINLKQKNIKSIICKKLLVPNPNRLWYIADAFRIGMSIDFVSNLTKIDCWFLYQIYELIQLEYKTIKHGLSGLTKKRLFNLKQKGFSDSRLANLLHVNYHTMIQLRQKYNLHPVYKRIDTCAGEFNTNTAYMYSTYAEECESLPNKNINKILILGSGPNRIGQGIEFDYCCVQALIVLKQNHYETIMVNCNPETVSTDYDVANRLYFEPITLEDVLEIVRIENPRGLIIQCGGQTPLKLSTELEIFKIPILGTQAKYINIAENREKFKQVIQNLNLKQPKNAISETIESVLKNASDIGYPIIIRPSYVLGGRLMKIIYNKTDLMHYCYNIKNISQYFPILLDAFLENAIEIDVDAIFDGKNILICGIIEHVEHAGIHSDRNHFLKKYLDLQLQKFRPSSLDENDMLYCIKKIELV
;
A
#
# COMPACT_ATOMS: atom_id res chain seq x y z
N MET A 1 -35.72 5.73 45.99
CA MET A 1 -35.57 4.40 46.64
C MET A 1 -34.68 3.55 45.74
N THR A 2 -33.70 2.83 46.27
CA THR A 2 -32.81 1.96 45.49
C THR A 2 -33.37 0.54 45.44
N GLU A 3 -33.87 0.11 44.30
CA GLU A 3 -34.24 -1.30 44.11
C GLU A 3 -32.99 -2.18 44.15
N ASN A 4 -33.03 -3.20 45.00
CA ASN A 4 -31.88 -4.06 45.28
C ASN A 4 -31.83 -5.20 44.24
N ILE A 5 -31.43 -4.86 43.01
CA ILE A 5 -31.43 -5.76 41.85
C ILE A 5 -30.62 -7.03 42.16
N ARG A 6 -31.32 -8.16 42.32
CA ARG A 6 -30.72 -9.46 42.63
C ARG A 6 -29.84 -9.91 41.46
N LYS A 7 -28.51 -9.90 41.65
CA LYS A 7 -27.53 -10.40 40.67
C LYS A 7 -27.89 -11.83 40.22
N LYS A 8 -27.99 -12.06 38.90
CA LYS A 8 -28.23 -13.39 38.31
C LYS A 8 -27.09 -14.34 38.69
N LYS A 9 -27.40 -15.52 39.24
CA LYS A 9 -26.38 -16.47 39.74
C LYS A 9 -25.91 -17.40 38.62
N PHE A 10 -24.69 -17.21 38.12
CA PHE A 10 -24.08 -18.14 37.16
C PHE A 10 -23.16 -19.15 37.84
N LYS A 11 -23.12 -20.38 37.31
CA LYS A 11 -22.29 -21.48 37.82
C LYS A 11 -21.45 -22.09 36.68
N PRO A 12 -20.24 -21.56 36.41
CA PRO A 12 -19.31 -22.15 35.46
C PRO A 12 -18.68 -23.42 36.04
N TYR A 13 -18.77 -24.53 35.29
CA TYR A 13 -17.90 -25.68 35.45
C TYR A 13 -16.53 -25.35 34.87
N ASP A 14 -15.47 -25.58 35.66
CA ASP A 14 -14.09 -25.40 35.23
C ASP A 14 -13.52 -26.69 34.63
N PHE A 15 -13.31 -26.66 33.30
CA PHE A 15 -12.56 -27.67 32.55
C PHE A 15 -11.20 -27.14 32.05
N GLY A 16 -10.75 -25.97 32.52
CA GLY A 16 -9.68 -25.16 31.94
C GLY A 16 -10.16 -23.76 31.53
N ILE A 17 -11.03 -23.14 32.35
CA ILE A 17 -11.78 -21.93 31.99
C ILE A 17 -10.89 -20.71 31.73
N LYS A 18 -11.06 -20.06 30.57
CA LYS A 18 -10.41 -18.76 30.30
C LYS A 18 -10.95 -17.68 31.24
N HIS A 19 -10.07 -16.96 31.94
CA HIS A 19 -10.46 -15.84 32.83
C HIS A 19 -11.27 -14.73 32.14
N SER A 20 -11.21 -14.59 30.82
CA SER A 20 -12.06 -13.65 30.06
C SER A 20 -13.54 -13.97 30.20
N ILE A 21 -13.93 -15.26 30.21
CA ILE A 21 -15.33 -15.71 30.39
C ILE A 21 -15.87 -15.23 31.75
N LEU A 22 -15.04 -15.34 32.80
CA LEU A 22 -15.38 -14.88 34.14
C LEU A 22 -15.56 -13.35 34.19
N LYS A 23 -14.64 -12.60 33.57
CA LYS A 23 -14.74 -11.13 33.49
C LYS A 23 -15.95 -10.66 32.68
N GLN A 24 -16.33 -11.38 31.64
CA GLN A 24 -17.50 -11.04 30.84
C GLN A 24 -18.80 -11.28 31.62
N LEU A 25 -18.93 -12.41 32.33
CA LEU A 25 -20.04 -12.63 33.27
C LEU A 25 -20.11 -11.57 34.38
N ASP A 26 -18.97 -11.12 34.89
CA ASP A 26 -18.91 -10.09 35.95
C ASP A 26 -19.31 -8.70 35.41
N SER A 27 -18.90 -8.35 34.18
CA SER A 27 -19.36 -7.13 33.49
C SER A 27 -20.88 -7.12 33.23
N LEU A 28 -21.51 -8.30 33.12
CA LEU A 28 -22.97 -8.47 33.08
C LEU A 28 -23.60 -8.52 34.48
N ASN A 29 -22.87 -8.07 35.51
CA ASN A 29 -23.28 -7.97 36.92
C ASN A 29 -23.80 -9.30 37.51
N CYS A 30 -23.27 -10.44 37.05
CA CYS A 30 -23.69 -11.76 37.53
C CYS A 30 -22.95 -12.19 38.82
N GLN A 31 -23.63 -12.92 39.71
CA GLN A 31 -22.98 -13.57 40.85
C GLN A 31 -22.41 -14.92 40.44
N ILE A 32 -21.13 -14.93 40.08
CA ILE A 32 -20.40 -16.12 39.65
C ILE A 32 -20.04 -17.00 40.86
N THR A 33 -20.10 -18.33 40.68
CA THR A 33 -19.37 -19.27 41.54
C THR A 33 -18.86 -20.38 40.64
N VAL A 34 -17.55 -20.43 40.44
CA VAL A 34 -16.90 -21.48 39.64
C VAL A 34 -16.91 -22.78 40.44
N VAL A 35 -17.17 -23.90 39.78
CA VAL A 35 -17.20 -25.23 40.38
C VAL A 35 -16.27 -26.19 39.62
N PRO A 36 -15.55 -27.12 40.28
CA PRO A 36 -14.73 -28.11 39.58
C PRO A 36 -15.52 -28.97 38.57
N ALA A 37 -14.88 -29.40 37.48
CA ALA A 37 -15.43 -30.33 36.47
C ALA A 37 -16.25 -31.51 37.04
N SER A 38 -15.81 -32.08 38.17
CA SER A 38 -16.41 -33.24 38.84
C SER A 38 -17.63 -32.94 39.72
N THR A 39 -18.10 -31.69 39.77
CA THR A 39 -19.16 -31.27 40.72
C THR A 39 -20.52 -31.85 40.32
N LYS A 40 -21.14 -32.65 41.19
CA LYS A 40 -22.44 -33.29 40.91
C LYS A 40 -23.57 -32.27 40.73
N ALA A 41 -24.48 -32.54 39.80
CA ALA A 41 -25.59 -31.65 39.43
C ALA A 41 -26.42 -31.16 40.64
N ASN A 42 -26.75 -32.07 41.57
CA ASN A 42 -27.47 -31.72 42.80
C ASN A 42 -26.75 -30.66 43.65
N ASN A 43 -25.41 -30.69 43.70
CA ASN A 43 -24.61 -29.71 44.43
C ASN A 43 -24.66 -28.35 43.73
N VAL A 44 -24.67 -28.32 42.39
CA VAL A 44 -24.84 -27.07 41.62
C VAL A 44 -26.25 -26.51 41.80
N PHE A 45 -27.30 -27.34 41.76
CA PHE A 45 -28.68 -26.91 42.02
C PHE A 45 -28.86 -26.33 43.43
N ALA A 46 -28.17 -26.86 44.45
CA ALA A 46 -28.18 -26.31 45.81
C ALA A 46 -27.67 -24.85 45.87
N LEU A 47 -26.79 -24.43 44.96
CA LEU A 47 -26.30 -23.05 44.84
C LEU A 47 -27.31 -22.08 44.18
N ARG A 48 -28.48 -22.58 43.77
CA ARG A 48 -29.59 -21.85 43.12
C ARG A 48 -29.15 -21.04 41.87
N PRO A 49 -28.60 -21.70 40.84
CA PRO A 49 -28.25 -21.07 39.57
C PRO A 49 -29.46 -20.45 38.88
N HIS A 50 -29.21 -19.36 38.17
CA HIS A 50 -30.08 -18.78 37.13
C HIS A 50 -29.56 -19.11 35.72
N GLY A 51 -28.34 -19.66 35.64
CA GLY A 51 -27.69 -20.13 34.42
C GLY A 51 -26.43 -20.93 34.76
N ILE A 52 -26.09 -21.88 33.88
CA ILE A 52 -24.94 -22.78 34.02
C ILE A 52 -24.04 -22.59 32.80
N LEU A 53 -22.73 -22.69 32.99
CA LEU A 53 -21.77 -22.59 31.89
C LEU A 53 -20.83 -23.81 31.92
N LEU A 54 -20.68 -24.49 30.79
CA LEU A 54 -19.69 -25.52 30.58
C LEU A 54 -18.53 -24.88 29.82
N SER A 55 -17.36 -24.73 30.48
CA SER A 55 -16.26 -23.94 29.94
C SER A 55 -15.52 -24.62 28.79
N ASN A 56 -14.65 -23.84 28.14
CA ASN A 56 -13.56 -24.39 27.34
C ASN A 56 -12.64 -25.26 28.22
N GLY A 57 -11.88 -26.15 27.58
CA GLY A 57 -10.84 -26.96 28.20
C GLY A 57 -10.00 -27.70 27.15
N PRO A 58 -8.86 -28.30 27.55
CA PRO A 58 -7.96 -29.02 26.65
C PRO A 58 -8.30 -30.52 26.55
N GLY A 59 -7.90 -31.15 25.43
CA GLY A 59 -7.89 -32.61 25.27
C GLY A 59 -9.15 -33.20 24.59
N ASN A 60 -9.19 -34.54 24.52
CA ASN A 60 -10.27 -35.27 23.86
C ASN A 60 -11.55 -35.32 24.74
N PRO A 61 -12.72 -34.84 24.25
CA PRO A 61 -14.01 -34.92 24.95
C PRO A 61 -14.42 -36.33 25.42
N GLU A 62 -14.03 -37.39 24.70
CA GLU A 62 -14.32 -38.79 25.07
C GLU A 62 -13.77 -39.15 26.46
N LYS A 63 -12.68 -38.51 26.90
CA LYS A 63 -12.10 -38.75 28.25
C LYS A 63 -13.02 -38.28 29.40
N TYR A 64 -14.09 -37.55 29.10
CA TYR A 64 -15.03 -36.99 30.07
C TYR A 64 -16.34 -37.80 30.18
N HIS A 65 -16.41 -39.05 29.67
CA HIS A 65 -17.61 -39.90 29.76
C HIS A 65 -18.28 -39.93 31.15
N SER A 66 -17.49 -39.97 32.24
CA SER A 66 -17.98 -39.95 33.63
C SER A 66 -18.70 -38.66 34.06
N ILE A 67 -18.59 -37.58 33.28
CA ILE A 67 -19.25 -36.29 33.50
C ILE A 67 -20.44 -36.11 32.54
N ILE A 68 -20.58 -36.92 31.50
CA ILE A 68 -21.70 -36.84 30.56
C ILE A 68 -23.05 -37.09 31.25
N ASP A 69 -23.16 -38.11 32.10
CA ASP A 69 -24.37 -38.34 32.90
C ASP A 69 -24.64 -37.22 33.92
N ASN A 70 -23.60 -36.51 34.35
CA ASN A 70 -23.78 -35.33 35.19
C ASN A 70 -24.42 -34.19 34.39
N ILE A 71 -23.98 -33.96 33.14
CA ILE A 71 -24.56 -32.96 32.23
C ILE A 71 -26.01 -33.31 31.86
N ARG A 72 -26.32 -34.58 31.58
CA ARG A 72 -27.71 -35.07 31.41
C ARG A 72 -28.59 -34.75 32.62
N ASN A 73 -28.04 -34.79 33.84
CA ASN A 73 -28.76 -34.43 35.05
C ASN A 73 -28.87 -32.91 35.27
N LEU A 74 -28.00 -32.09 34.67
CA LEU A 74 -28.18 -30.62 34.62
C LEU A 74 -29.34 -30.25 33.68
N LEU A 75 -29.42 -30.89 32.51
CA LEU A 75 -30.47 -30.66 31.49
C LEU A 75 -31.90 -31.03 31.95
N LYS A 76 -32.06 -31.82 33.02
CA LYS A 76 -33.36 -32.16 33.63
C LYS A 76 -34.02 -31.00 34.40
N LYS A 77 -33.44 -29.80 34.38
CA LYS A 77 -34.01 -28.59 34.96
C LYS A 77 -34.05 -27.47 33.93
N ASP A 78 -35.13 -26.70 33.96
CA ASP A 78 -35.34 -25.51 33.15
C ASP A 78 -34.45 -24.36 33.64
N ILE A 79 -33.15 -24.46 33.31
CA ILE A 79 -32.08 -23.53 33.68
C ILE A 79 -31.16 -23.43 32.46
N PRO A 80 -30.97 -22.23 31.86
CA PRO A 80 -30.14 -22.07 30.67
C PRO A 80 -28.71 -22.60 30.86
N ILE A 81 -28.26 -23.44 29.93
CA ILE A 81 -26.89 -23.99 29.89
C ILE A 81 -26.18 -23.47 28.64
N LEU A 82 -25.01 -22.84 28.81
CA LEU A 82 -24.13 -22.43 27.72
C LEU A 82 -22.88 -23.31 27.68
N GLY A 83 -22.63 -23.98 26.56
CA GLY A 83 -21.38 -24.70 26.31
C GLY A 83 -20.41 -23.89 25.45
N ILE A 84 -19.12 -23.89 25.79
CA ILE A 84 -18.06 -23.19 25.03
C ILE A 84 -16.92 -24.17 24.71
N CYS A 85 -16.56 -24.34 23.43
CA CYS A 85 -15.50 -25.27 22.98
C CYS A 85 -15.72 -26.69 23.56
N LEU A 86 -14.85 -27.19 24.44
CA LEU A 86 -15.04 -28.46 25.15
C LEU A 86 -16.44 -28.56 25.79
N GLY A 87 -16.91 -27.53 26.48
CA GLY A 87 -18.24 -27.52 27.08
C GLY A 87 -19.40 -27.59 26.08
N HIS A 88 -19.19 -27.21 24.81
CA HIS A 88 -20.15 -27.39 23.72
C HIS A 88 -20.13 -28.84 23.20
N GLN A 89 -18.94 -29.42 23.02
CA GLN A 89 -18.75 -30.82 22.64
C GLN A 89 -19.36 -31.77 23.69
N LEU A 90 -19.09 -31.54 24.98
CA LEU A 90 -19.64 -32.33 26.09
C LEU A 90 -21.17 -32.18 26.23
N LEU A 91 -21.73 -31.02 25.90
CA LEU A 91 -23.18 -30.81 25.85
C LEU A 91 -23.82 -31.66 24.75
N ALA A 92 -23.25 -31.65 23.53
CA ALA A 92 -23.72 -32.48 22.43
C ALA A 92 -23.60 -33.99 22.71
N MET A 93 -22.49 -34.43 23.33
CA MET A 93 -22.32 -35.82 23.80
C MET A 93 -23.37 -36.25 24.83
N SER A 94 -23.89 -35.32 25.64
CA SER A 94 -24.94 -35.63 26.62
C SER A 94 -26.26 -36.02 25.97
N GLU A 95 -26.61 -35.38 24.84
CA GLU A 95 -27.75 -35.74 23.98
C GLU A 95 -27.42 -36.84 22.95
N GLY A 96 -26.23 -37.45 23.03
CA GLY A 96 -25.85 -38.64 22.25
C GLY A 96 -25.08 -38.39 20.95
N ALA A 97 -24.72 -37.14 20.64
CA ALA A 97 -23.91 -36.84 19.47
C ALA A 97 -22.48 -37.37 19.61
N LYS A 98 -21.87 -37.78 18.50
CA LYS A 98 -20.47 -38.22 18.43
C LYS A 98 -19.54 -37.03 18.20
N ILE A 99 -18.33 -37.15 18.74
CA ILE A 99 -17.20 -36.27 18.45
C ILE A 99 -16.24 -37.01 17.54
N PHE A 100 -15.58 -36.31 16.62
CA PHE A 100 -14.46 -36.83 15.84
C PHE A 100 -13.24 -35.92 15.98
N LYS A 101 -12.03 -36.49 15.87
CA LYS A 101 -10.81 -35.68 15.74
C LYS A 101 -10.72 -35.14 14.31
N MET A 102 -10.54 -33.84 14.17
CA MET A 102 -10.32 -33.17 12.90
C MET A 102 -8.93 -33.53 12.33
N LYS A 103 -8.79 -33.52 11.00
CA LYS A 103 -7.49 -33.76 10.34
C LYS A 103 -6.52 -32.60 10.57
N PHE A 104 -7.06 -31.38 10.54
CA PHE A 104 -6.42 -30.14 10.92
C PHE A 104 -7.36 -29.48 11.94
N GLY A 105 -6.84 -29.05 13.09
CA GLY A 105 -7.65 -28.36 14.10
C GLY A 105 -7.79 -26.86 13.77
N HIS A 106 -8.77 -26.19 14.38
CA HIS A 106 -8.93 -24.74 14.23
C HIS A 106 -8.16 -24.02 15.34
N HIS A 107 -7.13 -23.26 14.97
CA HIS A 107 -6.19 -22.62 15.89
C HIS A 107 -5.83 -21.19 15.44
N GLY A 108 -6.73 -20.23 15.69
CA GLY A 108 -6.59 -18.86 15.20
C GLY A 108 -7.50 -17.84 15.89
N ILE A 109 -7.50 -16.61 15.36
CA ILE A 109 -8.36 -15.49 15.81
C ILE A 109 -9.31 -14.98 14.72
N ASN A 110 -9.18 -15.51 13.51
CA ASN A 110 -9.77 -15.06 12.26
C ASN A 110 -10.81 -16.04 11.67
N HIS A 111 -11.20 -17.09 12.41
CA HIS A 111 -12.01 -18.18 11.87
C HIS A 111 -13.45 -17.74 11.56
N PRO A 112 -13.91 -17.82 10.30
CA PRO A 112 -15.23 -17.38 9.89
C PRO A 112 -16.30 -18.43 10.24
N VAL A 113 -17.31 -17.99 11.00
CA VAL A 113 -18.44 -18.82 11.42
C VAL A 113 -19.74 -18.18 10.96
N LYS A 114 -20.48 -18.87 10.09
CA LYS A 114 -21.78 -18.45 9.61
C LYS A 114 -22.89 -18.98 10.51
N ASP A 115 -23.63 -18.08 11.13
CA ASP A 115 -24.93 -18.33 11.72
C ASP A 115 -25.94 -18.69 10.61
N ILE A 116 -26.58 -19.85 10.75
CA ILE A 116 -27.44 -20.45 9.74
C ILE A 116 -28.83 -19.80 9.77
N GLN A 117 -29.28 -19.32 10.93
CA GLN A 117 -30.65 -18.86 11.13
C GLN A 117 -30.90 -17.47 10.50
N ASN A 118 -29.83 -16.72 10.21
CA ASN A 118 -29.83 -15.39 9.58
C ASN A 118 -28.88 -15.26 8.37
N ASN A 119 -27.98 -16.24 8.13
CA ASN A 119 -26.86 -16.17 7.19
C ASN A 119 -25.74 -15.17 7.55
N LYS A 120 -25.61 -14.75 8.81
CA LYS A 120 -24.60 -13.77 9.25
C LYS A 120 -23.27 -14.45 9.60
N ILE A 121 -22.15 -13.85 9.22
CA ILE A 121 -20.80 -14.34 9.44
C ILE A 121 -20.18 -13.57 10.61
N ILE A 122 -19.58 -14.32 11.53
CA ILE A 122 -18.90 -13.83 12.72
C ILE A 122 -17.47 -14.36 12.69
N ILE A 123 -16.50 -13.47 12.86
CA ILE A 123 -15.10 -13.82 13.03
C ILE A 123 -14.87 -14.29 14.47
N THR A 124 -14.24 -15.45 14.63
CA THR A 124 -14.11 -16.15 15.92
C THR A 124 -12.66 -16.56 16.21
N SER A 125 -12.30 -16.56 17.50
CA SER A 125 -11.09 -17.23 17.97
C SER A 125 -11.40 -18.67 18.35
N GLN A 126 -10.72 -19.60 17.68
CA GLN A 126 -10.85 -21.04 17.88
C GLN A 126 -9.48 -21.64 18.28
N ASN A 127 -9.52 -22.70 19.08
CA ASN A 127 -8.34 -23.46 19.49
C ASN A 127 -8.80 -24.86 19.91
N HIS A 128 -9.05 -25.74 18.93
CA HIS A 128 -9.55 -27.10 19.17
C HIS A 128 -9.22 -28.08 18.03
N ASP A 129 -9.03 -29.35 18.41
CA ASP A 129 -8.73 -30.50 17.53
C ASP A 129 -9.98 -31.34 17.16
N PHE A 130 -11.18 -30.98 17.64
CA PHE A 130 -12.33 -31.90 17.73
C PHE A 130 -13.65 -31.23 17.36
N ALA A 131 -14.46 -31.88 16.53
CA ALA A 131 -15.77 -31.39 16.12
C ALA A 131 -16.88 -32.42 16.38
N ILE A 132 -18.12 -31.93 16.49
CA ILE A 132 -19.33 -32.75 16.60
C ILE A 132 -19.71 -33.25 15.20
N ASP A 133 -20.01 -34.54 15.03
CA ASP A 133 -20.54 -35.08 13.77
C ASP A 133 -22.01 -34.66 13.60
N PRO A 134 -22.35 -33.78 12.62
CA PRO A 134 -23.71 -33.28 12.44
C PRO A 134 -24.73 -34.39 12.14
N LYS A 135 -24.29 -35.54 11.62
CA LYS A 135 -25.16 -36.69 11.29
C LYS A 135 -25.62 -37.47 12.53
N THR A 136 -25.10 -37.14 13.71
CA THR A 136 -25.35 -37.86 14.97
C THR A 136 -26.13 -37.06 16.00
N LEU A 137 -26.55 -35.85 15.64
CA LEU A 137 -27.38 -34.99 16.49
C LEU A 137 -28.75 -35.63 16.74
N SER A 138 -29.26 -35.51 17.97
CA SER A 138 -30.62 -35.95 18.30
C SER A 138 -31.65 -35.00 17.68
N LYS A 139 -32.90 -35.47 17.52
CA LYS A 139 -34.02 -34.64 17.02
C LYS A 139 -34.34 -33.41 17.89
N ASN A 140 -33.75 -33.32 19.09
CA ASN A 140 -33.93 -32.21 20.02
C ASN A 140 -32.88 -31.10 19.81
N MET A 141 -31.88 -31.31 18.94
CA MET A 141 -30.82 -30.36 18.65
C MET A 141 -30.98 -29.74 17.26
N ILE A 142 -30.61 -28.46 17.12
CA ILE A 142 -30.59 -27.74 15.84
C ILE A 142 -29.17 -27.27 15.51
N ILE A 143 -28.76 -27.44 14.25
CA ILE A 143 -27.53 -26.83 13.72
C ILE A 143 -27.87 -25.37 13.41
N THR A 144 -27.06 -24.44 13.93
CA THR A 144 -27.39 -23.02 13.87
C THR A 144 -26.18 -22.10 13.70
N HIS A 145 -24.95 -22.58 13.83
CA HIS A 145 -23.74 -21.92 13.29
C HIS A 145 -22.82 -22.99 12.70
N THR A 146 -22.10 -22.66 11.62
CA THR A 146 -21.11 -23.51 10.95
C THR A 146 -19.85 -22.75 10.53
N SER A 147 -18.70 -23.40 10.62
CA SER A 147 -17.42 -22.98 10.03
C SER A 147 -17.56 -22.81 8.51
N MET A 148 -17.10 -21.68 7.97
CA MET A 148 -17.03 -21.45 6.53
C MET A 148 -15.76 -22.03 5.87
N PHE A 149 -14.80 -22.54 6.65
CA PHE A 149 -13.62 -23.23 6.14
C PHE A 149 -13.89 -24.70 5.79
N ASP A 150 -14.68 -25.40 6.62
CA ASP A 150 -14.82 -26.87 6.56
C ASP A 150 -16.24 -27.41 6.86
N GLY A 151 -17.20 -26.54 7.19
CA GLY A 151 -18.58 -26.93 7.50
C GLY A 151 -18.81 -27.52 8.89
N THR A 152 -17.82 -27.53 9.80
CA THR A 152 -18.03 -28.00 11.19
C THR A 152 -19.01 -27.13 11.99
N LEU A 153 -19.68 -27.71 12.98
CA LEU A 153 -20.72 -27.08 13.81
C LEU A 153 -20.13 -26.20 14.94
N GLN A 154 -20.67 -24.99 15.15
CA GLN A 154 -20.00 -23.97 15.99
C GLN A 154 -20.89 -23.11 16.96
N GLY A 155 -22.21 -23.29 17.10
CA GLY A 155 -23.04 -22.39 17.96
C GLY A 155 -24.54 -22.25 17.58
N SER A 156 -25.28 -21.30 18.21
CA SER A 156 -26.74 -21.12 18.00
C SER A 156 -27.39 -19.74 18.29
N GLY A 157 -27.97 -19.04 17.28
CA GLY A 157 -29.04 -18.01 17.41
C GLY A 157 -28.80 -16.59 16.77
N PRO A 158 -29.86 -15.81 16.36
CA PRO A 158 -29.84 -14.91 15.17
C PRO A 158 -29.93 -13.34 15.31
N ILE A 159 -29.50 -12.59 14.27
CA ILE A 159 -29.54 -11.07 14.04
C ILE A 159 -29.45 -10.67 12.50
N ILE A 160 -29.74 -9.44 12.01
CA ILE A 160 -29.85 -8.96 10.57
C ILE A 160 -28.87 -7.76 10.17
N ILE A 161 -28.80 -7.28 8.89
CA ILE A 161 -28.73 -5.86 8.29
C ILE A 161 -28.29 -5.83 6.72
N GLY A 162 -28.36 -4.70 5.92
CA GLY A 162 -28.25 -4.49 4.39
C GLY A 162 -26.84 -4.09 3.76
N GLN A 163 -26.58 -3.30 2.61
CA GLN A 163 -25.33 -2.39 2.24
C GLN A 163 -24.54 -2.20 0.78
N ALA A 164 -23.48 -1.28 0.54
CA ALA A 164 -22.55 -0.80 -0.66
C ALA A 164 -20.94 -0.28 -0.55
N CYS A 165 -20.09 0.22 -1.55
CA CYS A 165 -18.75 -0.32 -2.16
C CYS A 165 -17.26 0.35 -2.30
N GLU A 166 -16.58 0.57 -3.51
CA GLU A 166 -15.05 0.77 -3.74
C GLU A 166 -14.30 0.66 -5.18
N PHE A 167 -12.97 1.07 -5.34
CA PHE A 167 -12.38 2.31 -6.05
C PHE A 167 -11.42 2.38 -7.33
N ASP A 168 -10.07 2.22 -7.24
CA ASP A 168 -9.00 2.93 -8.04
C ASP A 168 -8.05 2.09 -8.98
N TYR A 169 -6.89 1.50 -8.57
CA TYR A 169 -6.37 0.22 -9.17
C TYR A 169 -7.49 -0.83 -9.12
N SER A 170 -8.28 -0.68 -8.06
CA SER A 170 -9.58 -1.24 -7.85
C SER A 170 -10.56 -1.01 -8.99
N GLY A 171 -10.45 0.05 -9.79
CA GLY A 171 -11.23 0.29 -11.00
C GLY A 171 -10.90 -0.72 -12.11
N THR A 172 -9.63 -1.11 -12.28
CA THR A 172 -9.26 -2.21 -13.20
C THR A 172 -9.81 -3.55 -12.69
N GLN A 173 -9.67 -3.82 -11.38
CA GLN A 173 -10.26 -5.02 -10.78
C GLN A 173 -11.79 -5.01 -10.80
N ALA A 174 -12.45 -3.86 -10.63
CA ALA A 174 -13.89 -3.69 -10.63
C ALA A 174 -14.49 -3.84 -12.03
N CYS A 175 -13.86 -3.25 -13.06
CA CYS A 175 -14.27 -3.46 -14.45
C CYS A 175 -14.20 -4.95 -14.80
N ARG A 176 -13.08 -5.62 -14.50
CA ARG A 176 -12.94 -7.08 -14.68
C ARG A 176 -13.97 -7.87 -13.88
N ALA A 177 -14.20 -7.51 -12.62
CA ALA A 177 -15.18 -8.14 -11.74
C ALA A 177 -16.60 -8.05 -12.32
N LEU A 178 -17.12 -6.84 -12.51
CA LEU A 178 -18.47 -6.59 -13.00
C LEU A 178 -18.69 -7.17 -14.41
N LYS A 179 -17.69 -7.07 -15.30
CA LYS A 179 -17.73 -7.67 -16.64
C LYS A 179 -17.75 -9.20 -16.60
N SER A 180 -17.08 -9.83 -15.62
CA SER A 180 -17.19 -11.30 -15.40
C SER A 180 -18.55 -11.75 -14.85
N GLU A 181 -19.28 -10.85 -14.17
CA GLU A 181 -20.68 -11.09 -13.74
C GLU A 181 -21.69 -10.69 -14.83
N GLY A 182 -21.23 -10.38 -16.06
CA GLY A 182 -22.08 -10.09 -17.23
C GLY A 182 -22.63 -8.66 -17.32
N TYR A 183 -22.15 -7.71 -16.51
CA TYR A 183 -22.55 -6.31 -16.60
C TYR A 183 -21.86 -5.60 -17.76
N ARG A 184 -22.60 -4.76 -18.49
CA ARG A 184 -22.02 -3.80 -19.45
C ARG A 184 -21.36 -2.64 -18.68
N ILE A 185 -20.08 -2.41 -18.93
CA ILE A 185 -19.27 -1.42 -18.20
C ILE A 185 -19.08 -0.15 -19.03
N VAL A 186 -19.47 0.99 -18.46
CA VAL A 186 -19.16 2.33 -18.99
C VAL A 186 -18.16 2.98 -18.04
N LEU A 187 -16.95 3.26 -18.53
CA LEU A 187 -15.87 3.89 -17.75
C LEU A 187 -15.63 5.32 -18.23
N ILE A 188 -15.37 6.23 -17.30
CA ILE A 188 -14.84 7.58 -17.58
C ILE A 188 -13.53 7.80 -16.81
N ASN A 189 -12.46 8.15 -17.51
CA ASN A 189 -11.19 8.56 -16.92
C ASN A 189 -10.38 9.40 -17.92
N SER A 190 -10.01 10.62 -17.52
CA SER A 190 -9.26 11.55 -18.37
C SER A 190 -7.77 11.23 -18.54
N ASN A 191 -7.22 10.23 -17.85
CA ASN A 191 -5.82 9.84 -17.97
C ASN A 191 -5.66 8.68 -18.98
N PRO A 192 -5.11 8.91 -20.19
CA PRO A 192 -4.92 7.86 -21.20
C PRO A 192 -3.84 6.83 -20.85
N ALA A 193 -2.94 7.13 -19.90
CA ALA A 193 -1.85 6.24 -19.51
C ALA A 193 -2.25 5.17 -18.48
N THR A 194 -3.56 4.95 -18.25
CA THR A 194 -4.04 3.90 -17.34
C THR A 194 -4.41 2.62 -18.07
N ILE A 195 -4.23 1.49 -17.41
CA ILE A 195 -4.68 0.19 -17.93
C ILE A 195 -6.22 0.08 -17.92
N MET A 196 -6.92 0.75 -16.99
CA MET A 196 -8.39 0.75 -17.03
C MET A 196 -8.97 1.42 -18.29
N THR A 197 -8.22 2.33 -18.93
CA THR A 197 -8.62 2.95 -20.20
C THR A 197 -8.32 2.12 -21.46
N ASP A 198 -7.79 0.90 -21.33
CA ASP A 198 -7.66 -0.01 -22.48
C ASP A 198 -9.05 -0.40 -23.02
N PRO A 199 -9.26 -0.51 -24.36
CA PRO A 199 -10.56 -0.80 -24.95
C PRO A 199 -11.25 -2.08 -24.47
N ASP A 200 -10.47 -3.11 -24.11
CA ASP A 200 -11.00 -4.42 -23.70
C ASP A 200 -11.51 -4.46 -22.25
N ILE A 201 -11.11 -3.51 -21.39
CA ILE A 201 -11.38 -3.55 -19.95
C ILE A 201 -12.83 -3.17 -19.62
N ALA A 202 -13.39 -2.19 -20.33
CA ALA A 202 -14.80 -1.80 -20.26
C ALA A 202 -15.53 -2.17 -21.58
N ASP A 203 -16.79 -1.77 -21.74
CA ASP A 203 -17.55 -1.92 -23.01
C ASP A 203 -17.83 -0.56 -23.67
N ALA A 204 -17.63 0.53 -22.94
CA ALA A 204 -17.45 1.88 -23.48
C ALA A 204 -16.50 2.67 -22.57
N THR A 205 -15.34 3.06 -23.10
CA THR A 205 -14.33 3.86 -22.38
C THR A 205 -14.35 5.31 -22.87
N TYR A 206 -14.54 6.25 -21.95
CA TYR A 206 -14.50 7.69 -22.20
C TYR A 206 -13.22 8.31 -21.62
N VAL A 207 -12.26 8.59 -22.50
CA VAL A 207 -11.04 9.35 -22.15
C VAL A 207 -11.33 10.84 -22.16
N GLU A 208 -12.17 11.26 -21.20
CA GLU A 208 -12.80 12.58 -21.14
C GLU A 208 -12.67 13.19 -19.73
N PRO A 209 -12.61 14.53 -19.57
CA PRO A 209 -12.56 15.18 -18.27
C PRO A 209 -13.74 14.79 -17.36
N ILE A 210 -13.42 14.38 -16.12
CA ILE A 210 -14.41 14.01 -15.09
C ILE A 210 -15.12 15.28 -14.57
N HIS A 211 -16.05 15.79 -15.37
CA HIS A 211 -16.77 17.05 -15.16
C HIS A 211 -18.27 16.88 -15.42
N LEU A 212 -19.10 17.52 -14.58
CA LEU A 212 -20.56 17.39 -14.57
C LEU A 212 -21.22 17.43 -15.96
N ASN A 213 -20.88 18.43 -16.76
CA ASN A 213 -21.52 18.66 -18.06
C ASN A 213 -21.13 17.61 -19.13
N ILE A 214 -20.07 16.83 -18.87
CA ILE A 214 -19.62 15.72 -19.72
C ILE A 214 -20.24 14.42 -19.21
N ILE A 215 -20.21 14.19 -17.90
CA ILE A 215 -20.85 13.02 -17.27
C ILE A 215 -22.37 13.01 -17.54
N GLU A 216 -23.04 14.17 -17.52
CA GLU A 216 -24.47 14.27 -17.91
C GLU A 216 -24.70 13.84 -19.37
N LYS A 217 -23.83 14.21 -20.31
CA LYS A 217 -23.92 13.77 -21.72
C LYS A 217 -23.64 12.28 -21.89
N ILE A 218 -22.70 11.73 -21.12
CA ILE A 218 -22.41 10.29 -21.12
C ILE A 218 -23.61 9.52 -20.56
N ILE A 219 -24.22 9.96 -19.46
CA ILE A 219 -25.46 9.39 -18.93
C ILE A 219 -26.61 9.51 -19.96
N GLU A 220 -26.74 10.65 -20.64
CA GLU A 220 -27.76 10.89 -21.66
C GLU A 220 -27.62 9.99 -22.91
N LYS A 221 -26.38 9.65 -23.29
CA LYS A 221 -26.06 8.75 -24.40
C LYS A 221 -26.12 7.27 -24.01
N GLU A 222 -25.48 6.89 -22.91
CA GLU A 222 -25.23 5.49 -22.52
C GLU A 222 -26.36 4.89 -21.68
N ARG A 223 -27.21 5.73 -21.06
CA ARG A 223 -28.36 5.33 -20.22
C ARG A 223 -28.04 4.25 -19.17
N PRO A 224 -27.02 4.43 -18.32
CA PRO A 224 -26.65 3.44 -17.31
C PRO A 224 -27.72 3.35 -16.20
N ASP A 225 -28.14 2.13 -15.84
CA ASP A 225 -29.08 1.88 -14.73
C ASP A 225 -28.50 2.26 -13.36
N ALA A 226 -27.16 2.30 -13.26
CA ALA A 226 -26.46 2.63 -12.04
C ALA A 226 -25.12 3.34 -12.29
N ILE A 227 -24.70 4.15 -11.32
CA ILE A 227 -23.34 4.67 -11.18
C ILE A 227 -22.70 4.04 -9.93
N LEU A 228 -21.43 3.68 -10.04
CA LEU A 228 -20.55 3.28 -8.94
C LEU A 228 -19.63 4.48 -8.65
N PRO A 229 -20.07 5.48 -7.85
CA PRO A 229 -19.34 6.74 -7.63
C PRO A 229 -18.12 6.55 -6.72
N THR A 230 -18.08 5.38 -6.12
CA THR A 230 -16.96 4.74 -5.49
C THR A 230 -16.05 4.08 -6.53
N ILE A 231 -15.84 4.71 -7.70
CA ILE A 231 -14.74 4.47 -8.64
C ILE A 231 -14.25 5.82 -9.17
N GLY A 232 -12.94 6.06 -9.19
CA GLY A 232 -12.35 7.28 -9.78
C GLY A 232 -12.01 8.40 -8.79
N GLY A 233 -11.59 8.05 -7.57
CA GLY A 233 -11.02 9.01 -6.62
C GLY A 233 -12.05 9.89 -5.89
N GLN A 234 -11.57 10.76 -5.00
CA GLN A 234 -12.41 11.78 -4.34
C GLN A 234 -13.14 12.68 -5.36
N ILE A 235 -12.62 12.75 -6.59
CA ILE A 235 -13.22 13.44 -7.73
C ILE A 235 -14.58 12.81 -8.09
N ALA A 236 -14.69 11.48 -8.08
CA ALA A 236 -15.92 10.76 -8.38
C ALA A 236 -17.00 10.95 -7.32
N LEU A 237 -16.68 10.79 -6.02
CA LEU A 237 -17.60 11.11 -4.92
C LEU A 237 -18.11 12.55 -5.00
N ASN A 238 -17.20 13.51 -5.21
CA ASN A 238 -17.54 14.92 -5.40
C ASN A 238 -18.39 15.19 -6.66
N CYS A 239 -18.30 14.35 -7.69
CA CYS A 239 -19.18 14.44 -8.86
C CYS A 239 -20.55 13.83 -8.59
N ALA A 240 -20.62 12.67 -7.94
CA ALA A 240 -21.87 11.99 -7.60
C ALA A 240 -22.80 12.85 -6.72
N ILE A 241 -22.26 13.44 -5.65
CA ILE A 241 -22.99 14.39 -4.79
C ILE A 241 -23.55 15.58 -5.61
N LYS A 242 -22.81 16.04 -6.63
CA LYS A 242 -23.24 17.17 -7.48
C LYS A 242 -24.23 16.75 -8.58
N LEU A 243 -24.17 15.51 -9.07
CA LEU A 243 -25.15 14.93 -10.01
C LEU A 243 -26.49 14.70 -9.30
N ASP A 244 -26.46 14.17 -8.07
CA ASP A 244 -27.64 14.00 -7.23
C ASP A 244 -28.30 15.34 -6.87
N LYS A 245 -27.52 16.31 -6.37
CA LYS A 245 -28.02 17.66 -6.01
C LYS A 245 -28.53 18.49 -7.19
N LYS A 246 -28.12 18.18 -8.42
CA LYS A 246 -28.73 18.75 -9.65
C LYS A 246 -29.97 17.98 -10.12
N GLY A 247 -30.32 16.87 -9.49
CA GLY A 247 -31.40 15.97 -9.91
C GLY A 247 -31.09 15.18 -11.18
N ILE A 248 -29.84 15.14 -11.65
CA ILE A 248 -29.44 14.50 -12.92
C ILE A 248 -29.63 12.98 -12.84
N LEU A 249 -29.22 12.36 -11.72
CA LEU A 249 -29.41 10.92 -11.51
C LEU A 249 -30.90 10.55 -11.54
N LYS A 250 -31.74 11.34 -10.86
CA LYS A 250 -33.20 11.19 -10.88
C LYS A 250 -33.85 11.46 -12.25
N LYS A 251 -33.35 12.44 -13.01
CA LYS A 251 -33.78 12.77 -14.38
C LYS A 251 -33.57 11.60 -15.36
N PHE A 252 -32.52 10.81 -15.15
CA PHE A 252 -32.14 9.69 -16.01
C PHE A 252 -32.37 8.30 -15.39
N ASN A 253 -32.99 8.22 -14.20
CA ASN A 253 -33.22 6.99 -13.44
C ASN A 253 -31.94 6.18 -13.11
N VAL A 254 -30.82 6.87 -12.91
CA VAL A 254 -29.53 6.26 -12.55
C VAL A 254 -29.51 6.03 -11.04
N ASN A 255 -29.43 4.77 -10.61
CA ASN A 255 -29.24 4.44 -9.21
C ASN A 255 -27.80 4.71 -8.77
N ILE A 256 -27.58 4.99 -7.49
CA ILE A 256 -26.24 4.90 -6.92
C ILE A 256 -26.11 3.51 -6.31
N ILE A 257 -25.32 2.66 -6.95
CA ILE A 257 -24.78 1.47 -6.30
C ILE A 257 -23.49 1.86 -5.60
N GLY A 258 -23.12 1.10 -4.60
CA GLY A 258 -21.80 1.22 -4.03
C GLY A 258 -21.52 2.44 -3.15
N ILE A 259 -22.50 3.23 -2.72
CA ILE A 259 -22.60 3.90 -1.38
C ILE A 259 -23.86 4.78 -1.38
N THR A 260 -24.45 5.09 -0.22
CA THR A 260 -25.51 6.12 -0.16
C THR A 260 -24.91 7.53 -0.12
N ILE A 261 -25.53 8.52 -0.80
CA ILE A 261 -25.12 9.95 -0.68
C ILE A 261 -25.06 10.39 0.79
N GLN A 262 -26.01 9.94 1.60
CA GLN A 262 -26.08 10.24 3.03
C GLN A 262 -24.85 9.71 3.79
N ALA A 263 -24.36 8.51 3.48
CA ALA A 263 -23.14 7.97 4.09
C ALA A 263 -21.88 8.72 3.64
N ILE A 264 -21.77 9.10 2.35
CA ILE A 264 -20.66 9.96 1.89
C ILE A 264 -20.67 11.29 2.65
N GLU A 265 -21.82 11.98 2.68
CA GLU A 265 -21.92 13.29 3.36
C GLU A 265 -21.68 13.17 4.87
N LYS A 266 -22.10 12.08 5.51
CA LYS A 266 -21.88 11.83 6.93
C LYS A 266 -20.41 11.52 7.26
N ALA A 267 -19.65 10.93 6.33
CA ALA A 267 -18.20 10.73 6.48
C ALA A 267 -17.39 12.00 6.22
N GLU A 268 -17.62 12.65 5.07
CA GLU A 268 -16.84 13.78 4.57
C GLU A 268 -17.08 15.07 5.39
N ASN A 269 -18.30 15.28 5.87
CA ASN A 269 -18.62 16.43 6.71
C ASN A 269 -18.20 16.16 8.16
N ARG A 270 -17.08 16.75 8.58
CA ARG A 270 -16.53 16.59 9.94
C ARG A 270 -17.52 16.91 11.08
N ILE A 271 -18.54 17.74 10.87
CA ILE A 271 -19.58 18.00 11.88
C ILE A 271 -20.50 16.78 12.03
N LEU A 272 -20.96 16.21 10.91
CA LEU A 272 -21.79 15.00 10.91
C LEU A 272 -20.98 13.79 11.38
N PHE A 273 -19.71 13.69 11.00
CA PHE A 273 -18.79 12.66 11.48
C PHE A 273 -18.57 12.75 12.99
N HIS A 274 -18.28 13.93 13.55
CA HIS A 274 -18.11 14.11 14.99
C HIS A 274 -19.38 13.74 15.78
N GLN A 275 -20.55 14.17 15.29
CA GLN A 275 -21.84 13.78 15.87
C GLN A 275 -22.06 12.26 15.80
N ALA A 276 -21.72 11.64 14.66
CA ALA A 276 -21.79 10.19 14.49
C ALA A 276 -20.90 9.44 15.49
N MET A 277 -19.64 9.85 15.66
CA MET A 277 -18.72 9.21 16.63
C MET A 277 -19.24 9.36 18.07
N HIS A 278 -19.76 10.54 18.42
CA HIS A 278 -20.38 10.79 19.72
C HIS A 278 -21.61 9.90 19.96
N ASN A 279 -22.45 9.65 18.94
CA ASN A 279 -23.63 8.76 19.06
C ASN A 279 -23.25 7.34 19.46
N ILE A 280 -22.11 6.83 18.98
CA ILE A 280 -21.59 5.49 19.33
C ILE A 280 -20.57 5.49 20.48
N GLY A 281 -20.44 6.62 21.19
CA GLY A 281 -19.58 6.74 22.38
C GLY A 281 -18.07 6.73 22.09
N LEU A 282 -17.67 7.11 20.87
CA LEU A 282 -16.28 7.20 20.44
C LEU A 282 -15.82 8.66 20.40
N GLU A 283 -14.63 8.93 20.95
CA GLU A 283 -14.07 10.28 20.98
C GLU A 283 -13.27 10.60 19.71
N THR A 284 -13.38 11.84 19.22
CA THR A 284 -12.46 12.43 18.24
C THR A 284 -11.57 13.48 18.92
N ALA A 285 -10.58 14.01 18.20
CA ALA A 285 -9.94 15.27 18.59
C ALA A 285 -10.99 16.36 18.89
N LYS A 286 -10.76 17.17 19.94
CA LYS A 286 -11.57 18.37 20.21
C LYS A 286 -11.42 19.38 19.09
N SER A 287 -12.53 19.81 18.52
CA SER A 287 -12.59 20.75 17.39
C SER A 287 -13.47 21.95 17.71
N TYR A 288 -13.02 23.16 17.37
CA TYR A 288 -13.70 24.43 17.61
C TYR A 288 -13.79 25.21 16.29
N HIS A 289 -15.00 25.65 15.92
CA HIS A 289 -15.17 26.56 14.78
C HIS A 289 -14.74 27.98 15.14
N VAL A 290 -13.99 28.63 14.25
CA VAL A 290 -13.60 30.04 14.37
C VAL A 290 -13.74 30.76 13.04
N ASN A 291 -14.23 31.99 13.08
CA ASN A 291 -14.47 32.84 11.91
C ASN A 291 -13.47 34.03 11.85
N SER A 292 -12.65 34.19 12.90
CA SER A 292 -11.64 35.25 12.97
C SER A 292 -10.40 34.84 13.75
N MET A 293 -9.29 35.55 13.51
CA MET A 293 -8.07 35.45 14.32
C MET A 293 -8.32 35.78 15.80
N LYS A 294 -9.37 36.56 16.14
CA LYS A 294 -9.72 36.92 17.52
C LYS A 294 -10.39 35.75 18.27
N GLU A 295 -11.28 35.01 17.59
CA GLU A 295 -11.81 33.75 18.10
C GLU A 295 -10.67 32.72 18.26
N ALA A 296 -9.82 32.56 17.24
CA ALA A 296 -8.67 31.66 17.28
C ALA A 296 -7.71 31.96 18.45
N LEU A 297 -7.42 33.25 18.72
CA LEU A 297 -6.66 33.68 19.89
C LEU A 297 -7.36 33.40 21.22
N THR A 298 -8.69 33.31 21.24
CA THR A 298 -9.45 32.96 22.45
C THR A 298 -9.35 31.45 22.71
N ILE A 299 -9.60 30.62 21.70
CA ILE A 299 -9.45 29.14 21.77
C ILE A 299 -8.02 28.74 22.15
N SER A 300 -7.00 29.49 21.70
CA SER A 300 -5.58 29.23 22.04
C SER A 300 -5.27 29.23 23.55
N LYS A 301 -6.13 29.84 24.39
CA LYS A 301 -6.00 29.82 25.85
C LYS A 301 -6.49 28.51 26.48
N GLU A 302 -7.41 27.83 25.81
CA GLU A 302 -8.08 26.62 26.30
C GLU A 302 -7.34 25.36 25.83
N LEU A 303 -7.13 25.23 24.51
CA LEU A 303 -6.42 24.08 23.93
C LEU A 303 -4.90 24.07 24.18
N LYS A 304 -4.31 25.24 24.48
CA LYS A 304 -2.85 25.49 24.47
C LYS A 304 -2.24 25.31 23.07
N PHE A 305 -0.94 25.56 22.95
CA PHE A 305 -0.17 25.31 21.72
C PHE A 305 0.69 24.03 21.88
N PRO A 306 0.97 23.30 20.78
CA PRO A 306 0.47 23.52 19.43
C PRO A 306 -1.01 23.14 19.26
N PHE A 307 -1.63 23.65 18.20
CA PHE A 307 -2.92 23.18 17.68
C PHE A 307 -2.90 23.19 16.15
N ILE A 308 -3.85 22.51 15.51
CA ILE A 308 -4.00 22.50 14.05
C ILE A 308 -5.11 23.50 13.68
N ILE A 309 -4.94 24.27 12.62
CA ILE A 309 -6.00 25.12 12.04
C ILE A 309 -6.21 24.77 10.56
N ARG A 310 -7.47 24.71 10.12
CA ARG A 310 -7.88 24.22 8.78
C ARG A 310 -9.05 25.04 8.22
N SER A 311 -9.14 25.18 6.89
CA SER A 311 -10.37 25.62 6.21
C SER A 311 -11.45 24.54 6.25
N SER A 312 -12.71 24.92 6.45
CA SER A 312 -13.87 24.00 6.38
C SER A 312 -14.17 23.44 4.99
N PHE A 313 -13.49 23.91 3.93
CA PHE A 313 -13.75 23.52 2.53
C PHE A 313 -12.49 23.09 1.74
N SER A 314 -11.36 22.87 2.43
CA SER A 314 -10.09 22.46 1.80
C SER A 314 -9.83 20.96 1.87
N MET A 315 -9.23 20.39 0.82
CA MET A 315 -8.84 18.97 0.73
C MET A 315 -7.32 18.78 0.81
N GLY A 316 -6.87 17.58 1.20
CA GLY A 316 -5.43 17.21 1.20
C GLY A 316 -4.53 18.06 2.09
N GLY A 317 -5.10 18.84 3.01
CA GLY A 317 -4.37 19.75 3.89
C GLY A 317 -3.85 21.03 3.21
N SER A 318 -4.31 21.38 2.00
CA SER A 318 -3.86 22.58 1.25
C SER A 318 -3.87 23.87 2.08
N ASP A 319 -4.95 24.04 2.86
CA ASP A 319 -5.25 25.22 3.66
C ASP A 319 -5.21 24.88 5.17
N SER A 320 -4.27 23.99 5.53
CA SER A 320 -4.01 23.56 6.91
C SER A 320 -2.67 24.09 7.44
N GLY A 321 -2.58 24.31 8.75
CA GLY A 321 -1.35 24.70 9.42
C GLY A 321 -1.27 24.20 10.85
N ILE A 322 -0.10 23.67 11.24
CA ILE A 322 0.25 23.46 12.64
C ILE A 322 0.70 24.81 13.21
N ILE A 323 0.04 25.27 14.25
CA ILE A 323 0.31 26.54 14.92
C ILE A 323 1.04 26.24 16.23
N TYR A 324 2.35 26.50 16.30
CA TYR A 324 3.15 26.23 17.50
C TYR A 324 3.12 27.38 18.52
N ASN A 325 2.66 28.58 18.12
CA ASN A 325 2.65 29.78 18.95
C ASN A 325 1.79 30.89 18.33
N LYS A 326 1.65 31.99 19.06
CA LYS A 326 0.89 33.19 18.67
C LYS A 326 1.39 33.87 17.38
N TYR A 327 2.69 33.83 17.09
CA TYR A 327 3.26 34.42 15.86
C TYR A 327 2.91 33.59 14.62
N ASP A 328 2.96 32.25 14.73
CA ASP A 328 2.50 31.37 13.65
C ASP A 328 1.01 31.57 13.35
N LEU A 329 0.18 31.80 14.38
CA LEU A 329 -1.24 32.12 14.21
C LEU A 329 -1.46 33.44 13.47
N GLN A 330 -0.73 34.50 13.87
CA GLN A 330 -0.76 35.80 13.18
C GLN A 330 -0.31 35.65 11.73
N LYS A 331 0.70 34.83 11.46
CA LYS A 331 1.24 34.56 10.12
C LYS A 331 0.27 33.79 9.24
N PHE A 332 -0.42 32.79 9.78
CA PHE A 332 -1.46 32.05 9.08
C PHE A 332 -2.57 32.99 8.57
N PHE A 333 -3.13 33.82 9.46
CA PHE A 333 -4.21 34.77 9.12
C PHE A 333 -3.76 36.02 8.32
N SER A 334 -2.46 36.24 8.09
CA SER A 334 -1.96 37.42 7.34
C SER A 334 -1.45 37.14 5.93
N ASN A 335 -1.40 35.87 5.50
CA ASN A 335 -1.24 35.53 4.08
C ASN A 335 -2.54 35.84 3.31
N LYS A 336 -2.57 36.93 2.52
CA LYS A 336 -3.79 37.56 1.98
C LYS A 336 -4.38 36.89 0.71
N THR A 337 -4.68 35.59 0.74
CA THR A 337 -5.32 34.86 -0.38
C THR A 337 -6.75 34.37 -0.10
N TRP A 338 -7.32 34.70 1.06
CA TRP A 338 -8.56 34.10 1.57
C TRP A 338 -9.69 35.13 1.59
N ASP A 339 -10.88 34.76 1.10
CA ASP A 339 -12.08 35.55 1.39
C ASP A 339 -12.54 35.27 2.83
N ILE A 340 -12.04 36.08 3.76
CA ILE A 340 -12.34 36.00 5.19
C ILE A 340 -13.84 36.21 5.49
N LYS A 341 -14.65 36.77 4.57
CA LYS A 341 -16.11 36.88 4.78
C LYS A 341 -16.85 35.56 4.58
N ASN A 342 -16.29 34.64 3.78
CA ASN A 342 -16.89 33.35 3.45
C ASN A 342 -16.10 32.14 3.99
N SER A 343 -14.84 32.34 4.42
CA SER A 343 -13.97 31.27 4.94
C SER A 343 -14.28 30.94 6.40
N LYS A 344 -14.86 29.76 6.65
CA LYS A 344 -14.93 29.17 7.99
C LYS A 344 -13.67 28.37 8.28
N PHE A 345 -13.17 28.46 9.52
CA PHE A 345 -12.02 27.70 9.99
C PHE A 345 -12.40 26.75 11.12
N ILE A 346 -11.63 25.69 11.27
CA ILE A 346 -11.68 24.75 12.39
C ILE A 346 -10.32 24.78 13.07
N ILE A 347 -10.30 24.81 14.40
CA ILE A 347 -9.12 24.56 15.23
C ILE A 347 -9.31 23.21 15.91
N ASP A 348 -8.33 22.32 15.75
CA ASP A 348 -8.30 20.98 16.33
C ASP A 348 -7.17 20.86 17.37
N GLU A 349 -7.39 20.11 18.45
CA GLU A 349 -6.35 19.83 19.43
C GLU A 349 -5.18 19.04 18.82
N SER A 350 -3.94 19.37 19.23
CA SER A 350 -2.76 18.72 18.66
C SER A 350 -2.54 17.32 19.22
N LEU A 351 -2.81 16.31 18.39
CA LEU A 351 -2.40 14.93 18.62
C LEU A 351 -0.94 14.64 18.18
N ILE A 352 -0.14 15.68 17.89
CA ILE A 352 1.23 15.51 17.38
C ILE A 352 2.09 14.67 18.34
N GLY A 353 2.71 13.63 17.80
CA GLY A 353 3.52 12.69 18.58
C GLY A 353 2.75 11.54 19.24
N TRP A 354 1.44 11.42 19.01
CA TRP A 354 0.69 10.19 19.28
C TRP A 354 1.01 9.13 18.21
N LYS A 355 0.75 7.85 18.52
CA LYS A 355 0.80 6.77 17.54
C LYS A 355 -0.37 6.88 16.57
N GLU A 356 -0.16 6.51 15.31
CA GLU A 356 -1.17 6.57 14.25
C GLU A 356 -1.36 5.17 13.65
N TYR A 357 -2.62 4.74 13.55
CA TYR A 357 -3.00 3.42 13.02
C TYR A 357 -4.12 3.56 12.00
N GLU A 358 -4.08 2.71 10.97
CA GLU A 358 -5.15 2.58 9.98
C GLU A 358 -5.68 1.15 9.99
N LEU A 359 -7.01 0.97 9.94
CA LEU A 359 -7.66 -0.31 9.69
C LEU A 359 -8.41 -0.27 8.37
N GLU A 360 -8.08 -1.21 7.49
CA GLU A 360 -8.83 -1.49 6.27
C GLU A 360 -9.90 -2.52 6.58
N ILE A 361 -11.17 -2.19 6.30
CA ILE A 361 -12.32 -2.93 6.79
C ILE A 361 -13.37 -3.06 5.69
N ILE A 362 -13.83 -4.29 5.43
CA ILE A 362 -14.91 -4.59 4.50
C ILE A 362 -16.13 -5.04 5.29
N ARG A 363 -17.30 -4.56 4.88
CA ARG A 363 -18.61 -5.01 5.36
C ARG A 363 -19.45 -5.48 4.15
N ASP A 364 -20.58 -6.17 4.32
CA ASP A 364 -21.41 -6.69 3.21
C ASP A 364 -22.92 -6.59 3.40
N LYS A 365 -23.72 -6.98 2.38
CA LYS A 365 -25.18 -6.81 2.38
C LYS A 365 -25.96 -7.65 3.43
N LYS A 366 -25.27 -8.40 4.30
CA LYS A 366 -25.80 -9.18 5.45
C LYS A 366 -25.29 -8.63 6.80
N ASP A 367 -24.57 -7.49 6.81
CA ASP A 367 -23.83 -6.92 7.94
C ASP A 367 -22.74 -7.85 8.52
N ASN A 368 -22.17 -8.70 7.64
CA ASN A 368 -20.89 -9.33 7.91
C ASN A 368 -19.82 -8.25 7.84
N CYS A 369 -18.80 -8.28 8.70
CA CYS A 369 -17.81 -7.21 8.84
C CYS A 369 -16.45 -7.78 9.24
N ILE A 370 -15.42 -7.50 8.44
CA ILE A 370 -14.09 -8.09 8.53
C ILE A 370 -13.00 -7.01 8.37
N VAL A 371 -11.99 -7.01 9.23
CA VAL A 371 -10.79 -6.19 9.08
C VAL A 371 -9.78 -6.94 8.22
N ILE A 372 -9.43 -6.36 7.08
CA ILE A 372 -8.55 -6.95 6.07
C ILE A 372 -7.08 -6.73 6.43
N CYS A 373 -6.76 -5.54 6.93
CA CYS A 373 -5.38 -5.16 7.20
C CYS A 373 -5.32 -4.17 8.38
N SER A 374 -4.23 -4.24 9.14
CA SER A 374 -3.85 -3.20 10.09
C SER A 374 -2.53 -2.58 9.69
N ILE A 375 -2.44 -1.26 9.82
CA ILE A 375 -1.26 -0.48 9.45
C ILE A 375 -0.87 0.36 10.67
N GLU A 376 0.42 0.39 10.99
CA GLU A 376 1.00 1.27 12.00
C GLU A 376 2.01 2.21 11.34
N ASN A 377 1.89 3.52 11.58
CA ASN A 377 2.89 4.47 11.10
C ASN A 377 4.07 4.53 12.09
N ILE A 378 5.28 4.28 11.58
CA ILE A 378 6.52 4.48 12.33
C ILE A 378 6.71 5.97 12.62
N ASP A 379 6.43 6.82 11.64
CA ASP A 379 6.39 8.26 11.81
C ASP A 379 5.06 8.67 12.50
N PRO A 380 5.11 9.32 13.67
CA PRO A 380 3.92 9.62 14.49
C PRO A 380 3.11 10.81 13.93
N ILE A 381 1.91 11.01 14.49
CA ILE A 381 0.97 12.05 14.08
C ILE A 381 1.62 13.44 13.98
N GLY A 382 1.26 14.17 12.93
CA GLY A 382 1.86 15.43 12.50
C GLY A 382 2.52 15.33 11.13
N ILE A 383 2.72 14.11 10.64
CA ILE A 383 3.08 13.74 9.27
C ILE A 383 1.85 13.03 8.67
N HIS A 384 1.47 13.35 7.44
CA HIS A 384 0.35 12.71 6.75
C HIS A 384 0.70 11.24 6.43
N THR A 385 -0.22 10.28 6.55
CA THR A 385 0.04 8.84 6.26
C THR A 385 0.60 8.59 4.85
N GLY A 386 0.25 9.47 3.91
CA GLY A 386 0.92 9.67 2.61
C GLY A 386 2.46 9.76 2.69
N ASP A 387 2.96 10.65 3.53
CA ASP A 387 4.38 10.98 3.76
C ASP A 387 5.04 10.17 4.89
N SER A 388 4.27 9.45 5.71
CA SER A 388 4.79 8.60 6.80
C SER A 388 5.43 7.30 6.30
N ILE A 389 6.41 6.77 7.03
CA ILE A 389 6.82 5.36 6.93
C ILE A 389 5.78 4.53 7.68
N ALA A 390 5.31 3.43 7.06
CA ALA A 390 4.23 2.60 7.60
C ALA A 390 4.59 1.11 7.54
N VAL A 391 4.00 0.31 8.43
CA VAL A 391 4.20 -1.16 8.49
C VAL A 391 2.89 -1.91 8.66
N SER A 392 2.85 -3.16 8.19
CA SER A 392 1.72 -4.08 8.39
C SER A 392 2.24 -5.50 8.70
N PRO A 393 1.61 -6.24 9.63
CA PRO A 393 0.55 -5.80 10.54
C PRO A 393 1.06 -4.76 11.56
N ALA A 394 0.16 -4.17 12.36
CA ALA A 394 0.56 -3.35 13.51
C ALA A 394 1.48 -4.14 14.47
N GLN A 395 2.49 -3.47 15.05
CA GLN A 395 3.58 -4.09 15.81
C GLN A 395 3.56 -3.73 17.31
N THR A 396 3.12 -2.52 17.68
CA THR A 396 3.28 -1.99 19.06
C THR A 396 1.98 -1.84 19.86
N LEU A 397 0.90 -2.50 19.41
CA LEU A 397 -0.35 -2.66 20.15
C LEU A 397 -0.35 -3.96 20.96
N SER A 398 -0.92 -3.95 22.17
CA SER A 398 -1.41 -5.19 22.78
C SER A 398 -2.70 -5.66 22.11
N ASP A 399 -3.00 -6.97 22.18
CA ASP A 399 -4.26 -7.54 21.70
C ASP A 399 -5.49 -6.74 22.19
N LYS A 400 -5.51 -6.29 23.45
CA LYS A 400 -6.63 -5.48 23.96
C LYS A 400 -6.84 -4.19 23.19
N GLU A 401 -5.76 -3.46 22.92
CA GLU A 401 -5.83 -2.18 22.19
C GLU A 401 -6.21 -2.43 20.73
N TYR A 402 -5.68 -3.51 20.13
CA TYR A 402 -6.06 -3.96 18.80
C TYR A 402 -7.55 -4.33 18.71
N GLN A 403 -8.08 -5.14 19.63
CA GLN A 403 -9.51 -5.47 19.67
C GLN A 403 -10.37 -4.23 19.94
N ILE A 404 -9.87 -3.23 20.68
CA ILE A 404 -10.58 -1.95 20.88
C ILE A 404 -10.68 -1.17 19.56
N ILE A 405 -9.58 -0.97 18.82
CA ILE A 405 -9.66 -0.27 17.51
C ILE A 405 -10.41 -1.09 16.45
N ARG A 406 -10.30 -2.42 16.45
CA ARG A 406 -11.05 -3.32 15.56
C ARG A 406 -12.56 -3.19 15.80
N ASN A 407 -13.00 -3.27 17.05
CA ASN A 407 -14.42 -3.10 17.39
C ASN A 407 -14.90 -1.67 17.14
N ALA A 408 -14.05 -0.65 17.36
CA ALA A 408 -14.35 0.73 17.00
C ALA A 408 -14.55 0.88 15.48
N ALA A 409 -13.65 0.39 14.64
CA ALA A 409 -13.79 0.45 13.18
C ALA A 409 -15.09 -0.22 12.70
N ILE A 410 -15.42 -1.39 13.24
CA ILE A 410 -16.68 -2.09 12.96
C ILE A 410 -17.91 -1.24 13.35
N ALA A 411 -17.84 -0.50 14.47
CA ALA A 411 -18.91 0.41 14.90
C ALA A 411 -19.00 1.70 14.04
N VAL A 412 -17.86 2.26 13.62
CA VAL A 412 -17.76 3.45 12.76
C VAL A 412 -18.39 3.18 11.39
N VAL A 413 -17.98 2.10 10.74
CA VAL A 413 -18.52 1.65 9.44
C VAL A 413 -20.03 1.41 9.54
N ARG A 414 -20.50 0.83 10.65
CA ARG A 414 -21.93 0.65 10.95
C ARG A 414 -22.70 1.97 11.08
N GLU A 415 -22.23 2.88 11.93
CA GLU A 415 -22.89 4.15 12.24
C GLU A 415 -22.92 5.12 11.05
N ILE A 416 -21.82 5.23 10.30
CA ILE A 416 -21.79 6.11 9.12
C ILE A 416 -22.69 5.57 8.01
N GLY A 417 -22.98 4.26 8.00
CA GLY A 417 -23.73 3.61 6.93
C GLY A 417 -22.83 3.22 5.75
N ILE A 418 -21.55 2.95 6.02
CA ILE A 418 -20.61 2.31 5.08
C ILE A 418 -20.78 0.82 5.11
N ASP A 419 -20.52 0.16 3.99
CA ASP A 419 -21.57 -0.72 3.59
C ASP A 419 -21.11 -2.11 3.04
N SER A 420 -21.14 -2.40 1.75
CA SER A 420 -20.78 -3.62 1.03
C SER A 420 -19.47 -3.46 0.27
N GLY A 421 -18.38 -3.23 0.99
CA GLY A 421 -17.08 -2.90 0.41
C GLY A 421 -16.19 -2.26 1.45
N GLY A 422 -15.04 -1.76 0.99
CA GLY A 422 -13.98 -1.32 1.88
C GLY A 422 -14.04 0.14 2.30
N ALA A 423 -13.74 0.38 3.58
CA ALA A 423 -13.36 1.67 4.13
C ALA A 423 -12.05 1.61 4.89
N ASN A 424 -11.45 2.78 5.07
CA ASN A 424 -10.23 3.00 5.83
C ASN A 424 -10.56 3.87 7.06
N VAL A 425 -10.37 3.32 8.27
CA VAL A 425 -10.63 4.02 9.55
C VAL A 425 -9.29 4.35 10.23
N GLN A 426 -9.10 5.61 10.62
CA GLN A 426 -7.83 6.12 11.17
C GLN A 426 -7.95 6.48 12.65
N PHE A 427 -6.97 6.01 13.44
CA PHE A 427 -6.94 6.12 14.89
C PHE A 427 -5.64 6.77 15.39
N ALA A 428 -5.79 7.62 16.40
CA ALA A 428 -4.70 8.15 17.21
C ALA A 428 -4.68 7.42 18.56
N ILE A 429 -3.52 6.96 19.02
CA ILE A 429 -3.34 6.37 20.36
C ILE A 429 -2.23 7.09 21.13
N HIS A 430 -2.57 7.59 22.31
CA HIS A 430 -1.62 8.26 23.20
C HIS A 430 -0.67 7.22 23.82
N PRO A 431 0.66 7.32 23.60
CA PRO A 431 1.61 6.25 23.95
C PRO A 431 1.61 5.91 25.45
N ASP A 432 1.57 6.90 26.34
CA ASP A 432 1.68 6.65 27.79
C ASP A 432 0.37 6.27 28.49
N SER A 433 -0.79 6.49 27.86
CA SER A 433 -2.11 6.35 28.52
C SER A 433 -3.07 5.39 27.84
N GLY A 434 -2.76 4.93 26.62
CA GLY A 434 -3.66 4.10 25.81
C GLY A 434 -4.95 4.81 25.38
N LYS A 435 -5.08 6.13 25.59
CA LYS A 435 -6.26 6.86 25.12
C LYS A 435 -6.30 6.80 23.59
N MET A 436 -7.39 6.23 23.08
CA MET A 436 -7.69 6.16 21.66
C MET A 436 -8.62 7.33 21.27
N LEU A 437 -8.38 7.90 20.10
CA LEU A 437 -9.23 8.89 19.43
C LEU A 437 -9.37 8.51 17.95
N ILE A 438 -10.50 8.85 17.34
CA ILE A 438 -10.72 8.71 15.90
C ILE A 438 -10.30 10.00 15.19
N ILE A 439 -9.56 9.86 14.09
CA ILE A 439 -9.04 10.98 13.27
C ILE A 439 -10.03 11.29 12.14
N GLU A 440 -10.37 10.25 11.38
CA GLU A 440 -11.32 10.25 10.27
C GLU A 440 -11.63 8.81 9.83
N MET A 441 -12.63 8.67 8.98
CA MET A 441 -12.78 7.49 8.14
C MET A 441 -12.95 7.96 6.70
N ASN A 442 -12.15 7.39 5.83
CA ASN A 442 -12.36 7.44 4.39
C ASN A 442 -13.46 6.39 4.10
N PRO A 443 -14.66 6.78 3.59
CA PRO A 443 -15.87 5.94 3.49
C PRO A 443 -15.78 4.84 2.40
N ARG A 444 -14.55 4.39 2.14
CA ARG A 444 -14.03 4.34 0.79
C ARG A 444 -12.65 3.64 0.72
N VAL A 445 -12.31 2.89 -0.33
CA VAL A 445 -10.98 2.25 -0.50
C VAL A 445 -9.95 3.25 -1.01
N SER A 446 -8.85 3.36 -0.28
CA SER A 446 -7.83 4.38 -0.42
C SER A 446 -6.52 3.82 -1.00
N ARG A 447 -5.48 4.65 -1.07
CA ARG A 447 -4.11 4.15 -1.30
C ARG A 447 -3.67 3.16 -0.21
N SER A 448 -4.10 3.36 1.04
CA SER A 448 -3.87 2.40 2.13
C SER A 448 -4.56 1.05 1.88
N SER A 449 -5.69 1.05 1.16
CA SER A 449 -6.37 -0.18 0.70
C SER A 449 -5.64 -0.87 -0.46
N ALA A 450 -5.02 -0.11 -1.37
CA ALA A 450 -4.14 -0.67 -2.39
C ALA A 450 -2.91 -1.33 -1.74
N LEU A 451 -2.24 -0.60 -0.83
CA LEU A 451 -1.14 -1.11 0.00
C LEU A 451 -1.55 -2.37 0.77
N ALA A 452 -2.71 -2.36 1.43
CA ALA A 452 -3.26 -3.52 2.15
C ALA A 452 -3.57 -4.70 1.22
N SER A 453 -4.08 -4.46 0.01
CA SER A 453 -4.35 -5.53 -0.96
C SER A 453 -3.07 -6.24 -1.36
N LYS A 454 -1.97 -5.50 -1.61
CA LYS A 454 -0.65 -6.08 -1.88
C LYS A 454 -0.04 -6.73 -0.62
N ALA A 455 -0.19 -6.10 0.54
CA ALA A 455 0.38 -6.58 1.80
C ALA A 455 -0.24 -7.90 2.28
N THR A 456 -1.53 -8.12 2.02
CA THR A 456 -2.27 -9.30 2.47
C THR A 456 -2.41 -10.37 1.39
N GLY A 457 -2.49 -9.97 0.11
CA GLY A 457 -2.98 -10.78 -1.00
C GLY A 457 -4.51 -10.72 -1.19
N PHE A 458 -5.24 -9.96 -0.36
CA PHE A 458 -6.70 -9.85 -0.42
C PHE A 458 -7.13 -8.79 -1.46
N PRO A 459 -7.90 -9.11 -2.50
CA PRO A 459 -8.32 -8.14 -3.52
C PRO A 459 -9.51 -7.31 -3.02
N ILE A 460 -9.27 -6.34 -2.12
CA ILE A 460 -10.28 -5.47 -1.48
C ILE A 460 -11.23 -4.85 -2.52
N ALA A 461 -10.66 -4.53 -3.67
CA ALA A 461 -11.27 -3.97 -4.85
C ALA A 461 -12.29 -4.88 -5.56
N GLU A 462 -11.85 -6.05 -6.06
CA GLU A 462 -12.74 -7.03 -6.71
C GLU A 462 -13.89 -7.40 -5.77
N VAL A 463 -13.57 -7.60 -4.48
CA VAL A 463 -14.56 -7.86 -3.43
C VAL A 463 -15.56 -6.71 -3.36
N SER A 464 -15.11 -5.47 -3.11
CA SER A 464 -16.01 -4.31 -3.02
C SER A 464 -16.92 -4.17 -4.25
N ALA A 465 -16.37 -4.31 -5.46
CA ALA A 465 -17.14 -4.19 -6.70
C ALA A 465 -18.24 -5.26 -6.82
N LYS A 466 -17.96 -6.53 -6.48
CA LYS A 466 -18.97 -7.60 -6.48
C LYS A 466 -20.02 -7.39 -5.39
N LEU A 467 -19.60 -6.90 -4.23
CA LEU A 467 -20.51 -6.56 -3.16
C LEU A 467 -21.49 -5.41 -3.56
N SER A 468 -21.20 -4.56 -4.57
CA SER A 468 -22.12 -3.47 -5.06
C SER A 468 -23.37 -3.94 -5.75
N ILE A 469 -23.19 -4.96 -6.58
CA ILE A 469 -24.27 -5.63 -7.29
C ILE A 469 -24.99 -6.64 -6.39
N GLY A 470 -24.58 -6.70 -5.11
CA GLY A 470 -25.30 -7.40 -4.05
C GLY A 470 -24.80 -8.81 -3.77
N TYR A 471 -23.54 -9.16 -4.08
CA TYR A 471 -22.92 -10.32 -3.46
C TYR A 471 -22.70 -10.11 -1.94
N THR A 472 -22.36 -11.18 -1.24
CA THR A 472 -21.85 -11.14 0.15
C THR A 472 -20.56 -11.93 0.31
N LEU A 473 -19.89 -11.76 1.44
CA LEU A 473 -18.58 -12.35 1.71
C LEU A 473 -18.61 -13.89 1.77
N ASP A 474 -19.74 -14.52 2.14
CA ASP A 474 -19.94 -15.98 2.05
C ASP A 474 -20.15 -16.50 0.62
N GLU A 475 -20.45 -15.61 -0.33
CA GLU A 475 -20.73 -15.95 -1.73
C GLU A 475 -19.50 -15.76 -2.64
N LEU A 476 -18.45 -15.07 -2.14
CA LEU A 476 -17.20 -14.79 -2.85
C LEU A 476 -16.04 -15.66 -2.36
N MET A 477 -15.22 -16.18 -3.28
CA MET A 477 -14.14 -17.14 -2.97
C MET A 477 -12.74 -16.51 -3.02
N ASN A 478 -11.84 -16.96 -2.14
CA ASN A 478 -10.46 -16.50 -2.06
C ASN A 478 -9.56 -17.22 -3.07
N LYS A 479 -9.24 -16.56 -4.18
CA LYS A 479 -8.29 -17.05 -5.21
C LYS A 479 -6.90 -17.39 -4.66
N VAL A 480 -6.48 -16.77 -3.56
CA VAL A 480 -5.10 -16.82 -3.06
C VAL A 480 -4.88 -17.94 -2.05
N ALA A 481 -5.75 -18.15 -1.06
CA ALA A 481 -5.61 -19.26 -0.11
C ALA A 481 -5.94 -20.63 -0.75
N ASP A 482 -7.22 -20.89 -0.98
CA ASP A 482 -7.75 -21.93 -1.88
C ASP A 482 -9.09 -21.41 -2.41
N SER A 483 -9.31 -21.53 -3.71
CA SER A 483 -10.58 -21.31 -4.44
C SER A 483 -11.87 -21.85 -3.80
N LYS A 484 -11.77 -22.73 -2.80
CA LYS A 484 -12.91 -23.29 -2.03
C LYS A 484 -13.20 -22.56 -0.72
N ILE A 485 -12.29 -21.70 -0.25
CA ILE A 485 -12.40 -20.95 1.00
C ILE A 485 -13.08 -19.61 0.69
N PRO A 486 -14.23 -19.28 1.32
CA PRO A 486 -14.87 -17.98 1.17
C PRO A 486 -13.98 -16.85 1.67
N ILE A 487 -14.14 -15.67 1.07
CA ILE A 487 -13.32 -14.49 1.36
C ILE A 487 -13.73 -13.77 2.67
N ALA A 488 -14.67 -14.34 3.42
CA ALA A 488 -15.28 -13.82 4.64
C ALA A 488 -14.44 -13.92 5.92
N PHE A 489 -13.12 -13.83 5.84
CA PHE A 489 -12.18 -14.04 6.95
C PHE A 489 -11.18 -12.87 7.06
N GLU A 490 -10.49 -12.77 8.20
CA GLU A 490 -9.45 -11.75 8.39
C GLU A 490 -8.07 -12.34 8.03
N PRO A 491 -7.30 -11.71 7.11
CA PRO A 491 -5.99 -12.20 6.70
C PRO A 491 -4.99 -12.35 7.86
N SER A 492 -4.16 -13.38 7.78
CA SER A 492 -3.04 -13.63 8.70
C SER A 492 -1.72 -13.50 7.96
N LEU A 493 -0.78 -12.74 8.52
CA LEU A 493 0.53 -12.44 7.94
C LEU A 493 1.64 -13.02 8.82
N ASP A 494 2.47 -13.91 8.28
CA ASP A 494 3.65 -14.46 8.98
C ASP A 494 4.97 -13.73 8.63
N TYR A 495 4.81 -12.53 8.06
CA TYR A 495 5.85 -11.61 7.62
C TYR A 495 5.48 -10.16 7.99
N VAL A 496 6.46 -9.26 7.89
CA VAL A 496 6.29 -7.82 8.06
C VAL A 496 6.43 -7.12 6.72
N VAL A 497 5.44 -6.30 6.39
CA VAL A 497 5.43 -5.39 5.25
C VAL A 497 5.86 -4.00 5.70
N THR A 498 6.73 -3.33 4.95
CA THR A 498 7.15 -1.94 5.19
C THR A 498 6.92 -1.10 3.94
N LYS A 499 6.20 0.01 4.09
CA LYS A 499 6.02 1.05 3.06
C LYS A 499 6.88 2.27 3.38
N ILE A 500 7.56 2.82 2.36
CA ILE A 500 8.27 4.09 2.46
C ILE A 500 7.87 5.00 1.29
N PRO A 501 7.50 6.28 1.53
CA PRO A 501 7.16 7.21 0.46
C PRO A 501 8.38 7.73 -0.30
N ARG A 502 8.19 8.02 -1.59
CA ARG A 502 9.19 8.53 -2.52
C ARG A 502 9.02 10.04 -2.70
N PHE A 503 10.11 10.81 -2.64
CA PHE A 503 10.06 12.30 -2.69
C PHE A 503 11.09 12.90 -3.68
N ASP A 504 10.66 13.79 -4.59
CA ASP A 504 11.51 14.48 -5.59
C ASP A 504 11.85 15.95 -5.20
N PHE A 505 12.13 16.22 -3.92
CA PHE A 505 12.43 17.57 -3.42
C PHE A 505 13.66 18.25 -4.06
N GLU A 506 14.50 17.56 -4.81
CA GLU A 506 15.55 18.15 -5.65
C GLU A 506 15.04 18.83 -6.91
N LYS A 507 13.85 18.46 -7.43
CA LYS A 507 13.21 19.15 -8.57
C LYS A 507 12.53 20.46 -8.16
N PHE A 508 12.47 20.75 -6.85
CA PHE A 508 11.81 21.93 -6.29
C PHE A 508 12.73 22.68 -5.31
N SER A 509 13.71 23.41 -5.83
CA SER A 509 14.74 24.12 -5.03
C SER A 509 14.18 25.01 -3.91
N ASN A 510 13.03 25.63 -4.16
CA ASN A 510 12.41 26.60 -3.27
C ASN A 510 11.42 25.94 -2.28
N ALA A 511 11.12 24.64 -2.44
CA ALA A 511 10.20 23.92 -1.56
C ALA A 511 10.88 23.54 -0.24
N LYS A 512 10.19 23.79 0.88
CA LYS A 512 10.67 23.38 2.21
C LYS A 512 10.62 21.86 2.33
N LYS A 513 11.80 21.24 2.52
CA LYS A 513 11.97 19.79 2.70
C LYS A 513 11.56 19.34 4.11
N ILE A 514 10.32 19.67 4.49
CA ILE A 514 9.70 19.44 5.80
C ILE A 514 8.38 18.69 5.57
N LEU A 515 8.21 17.55 6.24
CA LEU A 515 6.99 16.75 6.19
C LEU A 515 5.97 17.30 7.20
N THR A 516 4.68 17.24 6.86
CA THR A 516 3.56 17.80 7.63
C THR A 516 2.28 17.00 7.39
N THR A 517 1.14 17.42 7.93
CA THR A 517 -0.22 16.96 7.62
C THR A 517 -0.70 17.23 6.18
N GLN A 518 0.22 17.50 5.25
CA GLN A 518 -0.03 17.70 3.82
C GLN A 518 1.00 16.86 3.06
N MET A 519 0.50 15.94 2.23
CA MET A 519 1.32 15.00 1.46
C MET A 519 2.19 15.71 0.41
N LYS A 520 3.44 15.28 0.29
CA LYS A 520 4.47 15.79 -0.63
C LYS A 520 5.26 14.66 -1.32
N SER A 521 4.96 13.40 -1.01
CA SER A 521 5.41 12.24 -1.76
C SER A 521 4.83 12.21 -3.18
N VAL A 522 5.54 11.53 -4.09
CA VAL A 522 5.23 11.43 -5.54
C VAL A 522 4.99 9.99 -5.98
N GLY A 523 4.79 9.09 -5.02
CA GLY A 523 4.74 7.64 -5.16
C GLY A 523 5.32 6.95 -3.92
N GLU A 524 5.40 5.62 -3.93
CA GLU A 524 5.94 4.84 -2.81
C GLU A 524 6.57 3.50 -3.20
N VAL A 525 7.28 2.91 -2.24
CA VAL A 525 7.72 1.52 -2.29
C VAL A 525 7.07 0.72 -1.18
N MET A 526 6.81 -0.55 -1.45
CA MET A 526 6.53 -1.58 -0.46
C MET A 526 7.66 -2.62 -0.49
N ALA A 527 7.95 -3.25 0.64
CA ALA A 527 8.77 -4.45 0.70
C ALA A 527 8.30 -5.38 1.82
N ILE A 528 8.64 -6.66 1.71
CA ILE A 528 8.19 -7.73 2.60
C ILE A 528 9.40 -8.52 3.10
N GLY A 529 9.41 -8.90 4.38
CA GLY A 529 10.43 -9.78 4.95
C GLY A 529 9.95 -10.45 6.23
N ARG A 530 10.59 -11.53 6.67
CA ARG A 530 10.16 -12.31 7.86
C ARG A 530 10.36 -11.59 9.19
N ASN A 531 10.94 -10.39 9.16
CA ASN A 531 11.09 -9.51 10.32
C ASN A 531 11.18 -8.04 9.86
N GLN A 532 10.95 -7.13 10.81
CA GLN A 532 10.96 -5.69 10.57
C GLN A 532 12.26 -5.17 9.94
N GLN A 533 13.42 -5.72 10.29
CA GLN A 533 14.72 -5.23 9.85
C GLN A 533 15.02 -5.66 8.40
N GLU A 534 14.67 -6.89 8.04
CA GLU A 534 14.68 -7.38 6.66
C GLU A 534 13.75 -6.54 5.78
N SER A 535 12.49 -6.38 6.21
CA SER A 535 11.46 -5.61 5.51
C SER A 535 11.88 -4.14 5.31
N LEU A 536 12.38 -3.48 6.37
CA LEU A 536 12.80 -2.08 6.32
C LEU A 536 14.04 -1.86 5.45
N GLN A 537 15.06 -2.73 5.50
CA GLN A 537 16.24 -2.58 4.62
C GLN A 537 15.95 -2.97 3.16
N LYS A 538 14.95 -3.83 2.89
CA LYS A 538 14.43 -4.04 1.53
C LYS A 538 13.71 -2.78 1.03
N ALA A 539 12.79 -2.21 1.81
CA ALA A 539 12.09 -0.98 1.45
C ALA A 539 13.06 0.19 1.20
N ILE A 540 14.09 0.37 2.05
CA ILE A 540 15.12 1.39 1.86
C ILE A 540 15.82 1.26 0.50
N ARG A 541 16.24 0.06 0.08
CA ARG A 541 16.96 -0.11 -1.20
C ARG A 541 16.05 -0.02 -2.43
N SER A 542 14.75 -0.27 -2.28
CA SER A 542 13.75 -0.06 -3.36
C SER A 542 13.57 1.40 -3.79
N LEU A 543 14.00 2.39 -3.00
CA LEU A 543 13.63 3.80 -3.18
C LEU A 543 14.18 4.51 -4.43
N GLU A 544 15.10 3.92 -5.20
CA GLU A 544 15.72 4.58 -6.36
C GLU A 544 16.36 5.96 -6.05
N ILE A 545 16.99 6.08 -4.87
CA ILE A 545 17.73 7.28 -4.41
C ILE A 545 19.20 7.02 -4.09
N ASN A 546 19.79 5.95 -4.66
CA ASN A 546 21.17 5.52 -4.46
C ASN A 546 21.52 5.31 -2.97
N VAL A 547 20.68 4.55 -2.27
CA VAL A 547 20.91 4.04 -0.91
C VAL A 547 20.69 2.54 -0.91
N TYR A 548 21.43 1.81 -0.07
CA TYR A 548 21.38 0.36 0.00
C TYR A 548 21.18 -0.17 1.43
N GLY A 549 21.08 0.75 2.39
CA GLY A 549 20.70 0.53 3.78
C GLY A 549 20.71 1.87 4.52
N PHE A 550 21.15 1.87 5.77
CA PHE A 550 21.22 3.07 6.61
C PHE A 550 22.40 4.01 6.25
N ASP A 551 22.74 4.17 4.98
CA ASP A 551 23.84 5.01 4.49
C ASP A 551 23.82 6.44 5.09
N SER A 552 24.92 6.84 5.73
CA SER A 552 25.01 8.11 6.47
C SER A 552 24.79 9.32 5.56
N LYS A 553 23.98 10.28 6.01
CA LYS A 553 23.61 11.47 5.20
C LYS A 553 24.44 12.72 5.55
N ILE A 554 25.45 12.57 6.41
CA ILE A 554 26.18 13.71 6.97
C ILE A 554 27.60 13.33 7.39
N ASN A 555 28.54 14.27 7.35
CA ASN A 555 29.89 14.03 7.86
C ASN A 555 29.88 13.98 9.39
N LEU A 556 29.89 12.77 9.97
CA LEU A 556 29.86 12.54 11.41
C LEU A 556 31.04 13.16 12.18
N LYS A 557 32.15 13.51 11.50
CA LYS A 557 33.34 14.15 12.11
C LYS A 557 33.23 15.68 12.22
N GLN A 558 32.15 16.30 11.74
CA GLN A 558 32.03 17.77 11.74
C GLN A 558 31.76 18.34 13.14
N LYS A 559 32.22 19.59 13.38
CA LYS A 559 31.88 20.33 14.60
C LYS A 559 30.36 20.48 14.75
N ASN A 560 29.86 20.46 15.98
CA ASN A 560 28.45 20.58 16.35
C ASN A 560 27.50 19.49 15.79
N ILE A 561 28.02 18.33 15.33
CA ILE A 561 27.23 17.22 14.75
C ILE A 561 25.98 16.85 15.57
N LYS A 562 26.09 16.71 16.90
CA LYS A 562 24.97 16.36 17.78
C LYS A 562 23.83 17.39 17.71
N SER A 563 24.14 18.69 17.68
CA SER A 563 23.13 19.77 17.56
C SER A 563 22.45 19.76 16.19
N ILE A 564 23.21 19.48 15.13
CA ILE A 564 22.70 19.37 13.77
C ILE A 564 21.75 18.16 13.65
N ILE A 565 22.14 17.01 14.19
CA ILE A 565 21.28 15.80 14.25
C ILE A 565 20.02 16.07 15.08
N CYS A 566 20.11 16.68 16.27
CA CYS A 566 18.93 17.04 17.06
C CYS A 566 17.91 17.86 16.25
N LYS A 567 18.36 18.89 15.50
CA LYS A 567 17.48 19.68 14.62
C LYS A 567 16.87 18.86 13.47
N LYS A 568 17.58 17.84 12.95
CA LYS A 568 17.10 16.93 11.90
C LYS A 568 16.18 15.82 12.39
N LEU A 569 16.17 15.53 13.69
CA LEU A 569 15.23 14.59 14.33
C LEU A 569 13.92 15.29 14.72
N LEU A 570 14.04 16.49 15.32
CA LEU A 570 12.92 17.33 15.78
C LEU A 570 12.01 17.80 14.65
N VAL A 571 12.56 18.09 13.47
CA VAL A 571 11.78 18.56 12.30
C VAL A 571 11.64 17.42 11.29
N PRO A 572 10.43 16.84 11.10
CA PRO A 572 10.18 15.82 10.09
C PRO A 572 10.67 16.24 8.70
N ASN A 573 11.41 15.35 8.04
CA ASN A 573 12.02 15.62 6.74
C ASN A 573 12.28 14.27 6.01
N PRO A 574 12.37 14.25 4.66
CA PRO A 574 12.56 13.02 3.91
C PRO A 574 13.78 12.15 4.28
N ASN A 575 14.78 12.71 4.99
CA ASN A 575 15.97 11.98 5.39
C ASN A 575 16.00 11.58 6.88
N ARG A 576 14.90 11.76 7.63
CA ARG A 576 14.80 11.54 9.08
C ARG A 576 15.31 10.15 9.51
N LEU A 577 14.96 9.11 8.75
CA LEU A 577 15.35 7.72 9.01
C LEU A 577 16.88 7.51 9.05
N TRP A 578 17.63 8.13 8.14
CA TRP A 578 19.10 8.06 8.16
C TRP A 578 19.72 8.93 9.26
N TYR A 579 19.09 10.07 9.60
CA TYR A 579 19.53 10.87 10.75
C TYR A 579 19.31 10.15 12.10
N ILE A 580 18.34 9.23 12.21
CA ILE A 580 18.17 8.34 13.36
C ILE A 580 19.35 7.36 13.47
N ALA A 581 19.73 6.72 12.35
CA ALA A 581 20.92 5.88 12.31
C ALA A 581 22.21 6.65 12.65
N ASP A 582 22.36 7.87 12.12
CA ASP A 582 23.49 8.74 12.43
C ASP A 582 23.51 9.19 13.90
N ALA A 583 22.35 9.36 14.55
CA ALA A 583 22.25 9.62 15.98
C ALA A 583 22.80 8.45 16.83
N PHE A 584 22.44 7.22 16.47
CA PHE A 584 22.98 6.02 17.13
C PHE A 584 24.48 5.83 16.89
N ARG A 585 24.99 6.18 15.69
CA ARG A 585 26.44 6.18 15.39
C ARG A 585 27.23 7.15 16.26
N ILE A 586 26.64 8.26 16.71
CA ILE A 586 27.26 9.21 17.65
C ILE A 586 26.85 8.98 19.12
N GLY A 587 26.32 7.80 19.46
CA GLY A 587 26.08 7.37 20.84
C GLY A 587 24.89 8.05 21.54
N MET A 588 23.88 8.52 20.79
CA MET A 588 22.63 9.01 21.37
C MET A 588 21.75 7.82 21.80
N SER A 589 21.11 7.88 22.97
CA SER A 589 20.26 6.79 23.47
C SER A 589 18.93 6.72 22.73
N ILE A 590 18.30 5.53 22.75
CA ILE A 590 17.00 5.29 22.14
C ILE A 590 15.93 6.20 22.73
N ASP A 591 15.88 6.34 24.06
CA ASP A 591 14.90 7.21 24.73
C ASP A 591 15.08 8.69 24.35
N PHE A 592 16.33 9.14 24.12
CA PHE A 592 16.60 10.50 23.67
C PHE A 592 16.14 10.71 22.21
N VAL A 593 16.38 9.73 21.32
CA VAL A 593 15.90 9.77 19.94
C VAL A 593 14.37 9.69 19.88
N SER A 594 13.73 8.83 20.68
CA SER A 594 12.27 8.78 20.81
C SER A 594 11.71 10.09 21.33
N ASN A 595 12.31 10.68 22.38
CA ASN A 595 11.85 11.96 22.91
C ASN A 595 11.88 13.11 21.89
N LEU A 596 12.85 13.13 20.98
CA LEU A 596 12.93 14.12 19.89
C LEU A 596 12.04 13.79 18.67
N THR A 597 11.82 12.51 18.36
CA THR A 597 11.14 12.09 17.13
C THR A 597 9.67 11.74 17.31
N LYS A 598 9.30 11.33 18.53
CA LYS A 598 8.06 10.65 18.95
C LYS A 598 7.78 9.31 18.26
N ILE A 599 8.80 8.71 17.64
CA ILE A 599 8.76 7.33 17.12
C ILE A 599 8.85 6.37 18.31
N ASP A 600 8.07 5.28 18.29
CA ASP A 600 8.07 4.27 19.35
C ASP A 600 9.46 3.62 19.52
N CYS A 601 9.85 3.38 20.77
CA CYS A 601 11.14 2.78 21.10
C CYS A 601 11.37 1.43 20.44
N TRP A 602 10.33 0.62 20.15
CA TRP A 602 10.45 -0.67 19.48
C TRP A 602 11.12 -0.55 18.10
N PHE A 603 10.62 0.34 17.22
CA PHE A 603 11.25 0.59 15.91
C PHE A 603 12.68 1.13 16.05
N LEU A 604 12.92 1.95 17.08
CA LEU A 604 14.24 2.50 17.36
C LEU A 604 15.23 1.45 17.88
N TYR A 605 14.79 0.44 18.65
CA TYR A 605 15.59 -0.74 18.99
C TYR A 605 15.97 -1.56 17.75
N GLN A 606 15.02 -1.78 16.84
CA GLN A 606 15.26 -2.49 15.57
C GLN A 606 16.34 -1.79 14.73
N ILE A 607 16.27 -0.45 14.60
CA ILE A 607 17.28 0.34 13.89
C ILE A 607 18.62 0.36 14.66
N TYR A 608 18.59 0.52 15.98
CA TYR A 608 19.80 0.54 16.81
C TYR A 608 20.61 -0.77 16.70
N GLU A 609 19.95 -1.94 16.73
CA GLU A 609 20.62 -3.23 16.55
C GLU A 609 21.32 -3.32 15.19
N LEU A 610 20.69 -2.82 14.11
CA LEU A 610 21.34 -2.75 12.79
C LEU A 610 22.62 -1.91 12.84
N ILE A 611 22.62 -0.75 13.50
CA ILE A 611 23.82 0.08 13.65
C ILE A 611 24.90 -0.61 14.51
N GLN A 612 24.51 -1.41 15.51
CA GLN A 612 25.46 -2.27 16.24
C GLN A 612 26.02 -3.42 15.37
N LEU A 613 25.23 -3.97 14.45
CA LEU A 613 25.67 -4.96 13.48
C LEU A 613 26.61 -4.35 12.42
N GLU A 614 26.38 -3.12 11.99
CA GLU A 614 27.33 -2.37 11.15
C GLU A 614 28.67 -2.18 11.85
N TYR A 615 28.67 -1.66 13.08
CA TYR A 615 29.90 -1.45 13.86
C TYR A 615 30.69 -2.75 14.06
N LYS A 616 30.01 -3.84 14.43
CA LYS A 616 30.63 -5.18 14.54
C LYS A 616 31.20 -5.65 13.20
N THR A 617 30.55 -5.33 12.08
CA THR A 617 30.98 -5.72 10.73
C THR A 617 32.24 -4.97 10.32
N ILE A 618 32.28 -3.64 10.47
CA ILE A 618 33.49 -2.83 10.27
C ILE A 618 34.64 -3.36 11.15
N LYS A 619 34.40 -3.54 12.46
CA LYS A 619 35.44 -3.95 13.43
C LYS A 619 36.11 -5.29 13.09
N HIS A 620 35.39 -6.22 12.47
CA HIS A 620 35.88 -7.58 12.21
C HIS A 620 36.36 -7.79 10.76
N GLY A 621 36.14 -6.81 9.87
CA GLY A 621 36.55 -6.88 8.46
C GLY A 621 35.90 -8.01 7.65
N LEU A 622 36.36 -8.15 6.40
CA LEU A 622 35.88 -9.16 5.45
C LEU A 622 36.15 -10.60 5.93
N SER A 623 37.33 -10.86 6.51
CA SER A 623 37.69 -12.17 7.08
C SER A 623 36.77 -12.61 8.22
N GLY A 624 36.15 -11.65 8.93
CA GLY A 624 35.15 -11.92 9.95
C GLY A 624 33.77 -12.33 9.44
N LEU A 625 33.51 -12.33 8.13
CA LEU A 625 32.23 -12.74 7.53
C LEU A 625 32.19 -14.25 7.23
N THR A 626 32.06 -15.08 8.27
CA THR A 626 31.79 -16.53 8.10
C THR A 626 30.37 -16.77 7.54
N LYS A 627 30.10 -17.94 6.92
CA LYS A 627 28.76 -18.29 6.37
C LYS A 627 27.63 -17.98 7.35
N LYS A 628 27.73 -18.46 8.60
CA LYS A 628 26.72 -18.24 9.65
C LYS A 628 26.52 -16.74 9.93
N ARG A 629 27.59 -15.96 10.02
CA ARG A 629 27.48 -14.53 10.28
C ARG A 629 26.91 -13.75 9.10
N LEU A 630 27.32 -14.09 7.88
CA LEU A 630 26.76 -13.47 6.68
C LEU A 630 25.27 -13.79 6.57
N PHE A 631 24.85 -15.04 6.80
CA PHE A 631 23.44 -15.42 6.89
C PHE A 631 22.67 -14.56 7.90
N ASN A 632 23.15 -14.44 9.14
CA ASN A 632 22.54 -13.59 10.17
C ASN A 632 22.45 -12.10 9.75
N LEU A 633 23.38 -11.59 8.93
CA LEU A 633 23.30 -10.23 8.39
C LEU A 633 22.28 -10.14 7.24
N LYS A 634 22.24 -11.12 6.34
CA LYS A 634 21.23 -11.16 5.26
C LYS A 634 19.81 -11.29 5.82
N GLN A 635 19.60 -12.10 6.87
CA GLN A 635 18.36 -12.20 7.66
C GLN A 635 17.91 -10.88 8.30
N LYS A 636 18.84 -9.95 8.53
CA LYS A 636 18.57 -8.60 9.05
C LYS A 636 18.43 -7.58 7.90
N GLY A 637 18.36 -8.04 6.65
CA GLY A 637 18.14 -7.23 5.45
C GLY A 637 19.38 -6.58 4.83
N PHE A 638 20.58 -6.86 5.32
CA PHE A 638 21.80 -6.21 4.81
C PHE A 638 22.07 -6.59 3.35
N SER A 639 22.00 -5.61 2.45
CA SER A 639 22.39 -5.77 1.05
C SER A 639 23.91 -5.96 0.90
N ASP A 640 24.30 -6.65 -0.17
CA ASP A 640 25.69 -6.83 -0.58
C ASP A 640 26.36 -5.47 -0.82
N SER A 641 25.64 -4.51 -1.39
CA SER A 641 26.12 -3.12 -1.57
C SER A 641 26.39 -2.41 -0.24
N ARG A 642 25.52 -2.57 0.77
CA ARG A 642 25.75 -1.97 2.09
C ARG A 642 26.92 -2.64 2.81
N LEU A 643 27.07 -3.96 2.71
CA LEU A 643 28.20 -4.70 3.28
C LEU A 643 29.53 -4.34 2.58
N ALA A 644 29.53 -4.20 1.25
CA ALA A 644 30.68 -3.74 0.48
C ALA A 644 31.12 -2.32 0.89
N ASN A 645 30.17 -1.39 1.01
CA ASN A 645 30.40 -0.02 1.48
C ASN A 645 30.97 0.03 2.91
N LEU A 646 30.47 -0.82 3.82
CA LEU A 646 30.94 -0.91 5.21
C LEU A 646 32.34 -1.52 5.35
N LEU A 647 32.74 -2.38 4.41
CA LEU A 647 34.03 -3.07 4.43
C LEU A 647 35.08 -2.45 3.49
N HIS A 648 34.71 -1.41 2.73
CA HIS A 648 35.52 -0.78 1.68
C HIS A 648 36.05 -1.77 0.64
N VAL A 649 35.21 -2.74 0.22
CA VAL A 649 35.52 -3.73 -0.82
C VAL A 649 34.68 -3.48 -2.07
N ASN A 650 35.10 -4.05 -3.21
CA ASN A 650 34.28 -4.05 -4.41
C ASN A 650 32.99 -4.87 -4.19
N TYR A 651 31.88 -4.43 -4.78
CA TYR A 651 30.57 -5.08 -4.68
C TYR A 651 30.56 -6.56 -5.11
N HIS A 652 31.25 -6.92 -6.20
CA HIS A 652 31.32 -8.31 -6.67
C HIS A 652 31.98 -9.25 -5.65
N THR A 653 32.86 -8.74 -4.77
CA THR A 653 33.46 -9.53 -3.67
C THR A 653 32.40 -10.10 -2.73
N MET A 654 31.28 -9.38 -2.51
CA MET A 654 30.18 -9.85 -1.68
C MET A 654 29.35 -10.94 -2.38
N ILE A 655 29.08 -10.78 -3.68
CA ILE A 655 28.43 -11.81 -4.51
C ILE A 655 29.28 -13.09 -4.52
N GLN A 656 30.58 -12.98 -4.78
CA GLN A 656 31.53 -14.10 -4.76
C GLN A 656 31.58 -14.78 -3.38
N LEU A 657 31.50 -14.02 -2.29
CA LEU A 657 31.48 -14.57 -0.93
C LEU A 657 30.19 -15.36 -0.64
N ARG A 658 29.03 -14.87 -1.09
CA ARG A 658 27.76 -15.59 -0.99
C ARG A 658 27.75 -16.87 -1.83
N GLN A 659 28.20 -16.79 -3.08
CA GLN A 659 28.35 -17.94 -3.98
C GLN A 659 29.29 -19.00 -3.39
N LYS A 660 30.47 -18.61 -2.89
CA LYS A 660 31.44 -19.48 -2.21
C LYS A 660 30.83 -20.22 -1.01
N TYR A 661 29.90 -19.59 -0.31
CA TYR A 661 29.19 -20.20 0.81
C TYR A 661 27.93 -20.97 0.42
N ASN A 662 27.50 -20.97 -0.84
CA ASN A 662 26.15 -21.41 -1.25
C ASN A 662 25.09 -20.77 -0.33
N LEU A 663 25.02 -19.44 -0.39
CA LEU A 663 24.24 -18.59 0.52
C LEU A 663 23.32 -17.67 -0.27
N HIS A 664 22.08 -18.09 -0.38
CA HIS A 664 21.05 -17.49 -1.21
C HIS A 664 19.79 -17.22 -0.37
N PRO A 665 18.92 -16.27 -0.76
CA PRO A 665 17.59 -16.19 -0.20
C PRO A 665 16.77 -17.41 -0.63
N VAL A 666 15.79 -17.73 0.20
CA VAL A 666 14.61 -18.49 -0.22
C VAL A 666 13.49 -17.52 -0.58
N TYR A 667 12.49 -17.99 -1.31
CA TYR A 667 11.29 -17.21 -1.59
C TYR A 667 10.09 -17.87 -0.90
N LYS A 668 9.32 -17.04 -0.22
CA LYS A 668 8.08 -17.39 0.49
C LYS A 668 6.89 -16.77 -0.22
N ARG A 669 5.72 -17.38 -0.11
CA ARG A 669 4.49 -16.95 -0.76
C ARG A 669 3.66 -16.00 0.12
N ILE A 670 2.73 -15.32 -0.53
CA ILE A 670 1.67 -14.52 0.09
C ILE A 670 0.38 -15.31 -0.14
N ASP A 671 -0.15 -15.88 0.93
CA ASP A 671 -1.23 -16.88 0.92
C ASP A 671 -2.52 -16.39 1.58
N THR A 672 -2.55 -15.14 2.06
CA THR A 672 -3.57 -14.51 2.94
C THR A 672 -3.78 -15.17 4.32
N CYS A 673 -3.14 -16.30 4.65
CA CYS A 673 -3.54 -17.18 5.74
C CYS A 673 -2.39 -17.78 6.58
N ALA A 674 -1.14 -17.37 6.38
CA ALA A 674 0.01 -17.76 7.20
C ALA A 674 0.23 -19.29 7.30
N GLY A 675 0.07 -20.00 6.18
CA GLY A 675 0.24 -21.45 6.05
C GLY A 675 -0.95 -22.31 6.49
N GLU A 676 -2.10 -21.72 6.84
CA GLU A 676 -3.32 -22.48 7.16
C GLU A 676 -3.87 -23.23 5.93
N PHE A 677 -3.70 -22.66 4.73
CA PHE A 677 -4.12 -23.25 3.45
C PHE A 677 -3.00 -23.20 2.39
N ASN A 678 -2.98 -24.18 1.49
CA ASN A 678 -1.93 -24.32 0.46
C ASN A 678 -2.20 -23.43 -0.76
N THR A 679 -1.54 -22.27 -0.85
CA THR A 679 -1.66 -21.39 -2.03
C THR A 679 -0.97 -21.95 -3.29
N ASN A 680 -1.73 -22.04 -4.39
CA ASN A 680 -1.16 -22.29 -5.72
C ASN A 680 -0.59 -21.00 -6.35
N THR A 681 -1.06 -19.83 -5.93
CA THR A 681 -0.71 -18.53 -6.49
C THR A 681 0.77 -18.21 -6.24
N ALA A 682 1.51 -17.95 -7.31
CA ALA A 682 2.93 -17.61 -7.26
C ALA A 682 3.13 -16.12 -7.00
N TYR A 683 2.59 -15.61 -5.89
CA TYR A 683 2.84 -14.26 -5.38
C TYR A 683 3.86 -14.36 -4.25
N MET A 684 5.06 -13.78 -4.42
CA MET A 684 6.26 -14.18 -3.68
C MET A 684 7.12 -13.00 -3.21
N TYR A 685 7.85 -13.21 -2.12
CA TYR A 685 8.92 -12.33 -1.62
C TYR A 685 10.15 -13.13 -1.18
N SER A 686 11.33 -12.50 -1.19
CA SER A 686 12.61 -13.07 -0.74
C SER A 686 12.80 -12.92 0.77
N THR A 687 13.41 -13.93 1.40
CA THR A 687 13.85 -13.90 2.79
C THR A 687 15.00 -14.88 3.02
N TYR A 688 15.82 -14.67 4.05
CA TYR A 688 16.89 -15.61 4.40
C TYR A 688 16.44 -16.65 5.44
N ALA A 689 15.49 -17.50 5.05
CA ALA A 689 15.03 -18.67 5.80
C ALA A 689 15.55 -20.00 5.19
N GLU A 690 15.10 -21.15 5.70
CA GLU A 690 15.60 -22.48 5.30
C GLU A 690 14.80 -23.12 4.14
N GLU A 691 13.49 -22.87 4.07
CA GLU A 691 12.56 -23.50 3.12
C GLU A 691 12.12 -22.54 2.00
N CYS A 692 12.07 -23.03 0.76
CA CYS A 692 11.74 -22.24 -0.42
C CYS A 692 10.46 -22.73 -1.13
N GLU A 693 9.46 -21.86 -1.21
CA GLU A 693 8.14 -22.10 -1.81
C GLU A 693 8.04 -21.57 -3.25
N SER A 694 9.15 -21.05 -3.80
CA SER A 694 9.21 -20.61 -5.20
C SER A 694 8.64 -21.69 -6.13
N LEU A 695 9.09 -22.94 -5.95
CA LEU A 695 8.70 -24.10 -6.75
C LEU A 695 8.71 -23.77 -8.26
N PRO A 696 9.86 -23.29 -8.81
CA PRO A 696 9.98 -22.99 -10.23
C PRO A 696 9.77 -24.28 -11.01
N ASN A 697 8.89 -24.25 -12.02
CA ASN A 697 8.70 -25.39 -12.89
C ASN A 697 9.91 -25.57 -13.85
N LYS A 698 9.91 -26.66 -14.62
CA LYS A 698 10.94 -26.99 -15.61
C LYS A 698 10.74 -26.32 -16.99
N ASN A 699 9.86 -25.32 -17.10
CA ASN A 699 9.63 -24.63 -18.36
C ASN A 699 10.87 -23.80 -18.75
N ILE A 700 11.32 -23.94 -19.99
CA ILE A 700 12.44 -23.17 -20.55
C ILE A 700 11.98 -21.89 -21.27
N ASN A 701 10.68 -21.74 -21.53
CA ASN A 701 10.09 -20.57 -22.18
C ASN A 701 9.55 -19.57 -21.15
N LYS A 702 10.36 -19.29 -20.12
CA LYS A 702 10.11 -18.24 -19.12
C LYS A 702 10.72 -16.92 -19.58
N ILE A 703 9.99 -15.82 -19.49
CA ILE A 703 10.51 -14.47 -19.71
C ILE A 703 10.27 -13.64 -18.46
N LEU A 704 11.31 -12.92 -18.02
CA LEU A 704 11.29 -12.10 -16.82
C LEU A 704 11.23 -10.62 -17.22
N ILE A 705 10.26 -9.89 -16.70
CA ILE A 705 10.13 -8.44 -16.90
C ILE A 705 10.52 -7.73 -15.60
N LEU A 706 11.36 -6.70 -15.71
CA LEU A 706 11.66 -5.79 -14.61
C LEU A 706 10.76 -4.55 -14.73
N GLY A 707 10.00 -4.26 -13.67
CA GLY A 707 9.14 -3.09 -13.57
C GLY A 707 9.91 -1.78 -13.33
N SER A 708 9.16 -0.72 -13.05
CA SER A 708 9.72 0.62 -12.83
C SER A 708 10.16 0.90 -11.39
N GLY A 709 9.68 0.15 -10.40
CA GLY A 709 9.82 0.53 -9.00
C GLY A 709 8.95 1.75 -8.67
N PRO A 710 9.32 2.59 -7.68
CA PRO A 710 8.45 3.66 -7.19
C PRO A 710 8.16 4.73 -8.23
N ASN A 711 6.89 5.12 -8.31
CA ASN A 711 6.44 6.29 -9.07
C ASN A 711 7.20 7.55 -8.61
N ARG A 712 7.54 8.41 -9.58
CA ARG A 712 8.21 9.69 -9.40
C ARG A 712 8.07 10.58 -10.64
N ILE A 713 8.50 11.84 -10.55
CA ILE A 713 8.36 12.78 -11.67
C ILE A 713 9.28 12.32 -12.81
N GLY A 714 8.72 12.06 -13.99
CA GLY A 714 9.46 11.48 -15.14
C GLY A 714 9.79 10.00 -14.99
N GLN A 715 9.00 9.26 -14.20
CA GLN A 715 8.82 7.80 -14.27
C GLN A 715 7.60 7.39 -13.44
N GLY A 716 6.43 7.34 -14.09
CA GLY A 716 5.13 7.02 -13.51
C GLY A 716 4.48 5.77 -14.11
N ILE A 717 3.15 5.81 -14.19
CA ILE A 717 2.28 4.69 -14.59
C ILE A 717 2.43 4.30 -16.07
N GLU A 718 2.97 5.17 -16.92
CA GLU A 718 3.27 4.88 -18.32
C GLU A 718 4.23 3.69 -18.49
N PHE A 719 5.14 3.47 -17.53
CA PHE A 719 6.02 2.31 -17.49
C PHE A 719 5.33 1.05 -16.89
N ASP A 720 4.33 1.23 -16.02
CA ASP A 720 3.48 0.11 -15.57
C ASP A 720 2.63 -0.41 -16.73
N TYR A 721 2.02 0.49 -17.51
CA TYR A 721 1.30 0.18 -18.75
C TYR A 721 2.17 -0.64 -19.71
N CYS A 722 3.38 -0.15 -20.04
CA CYS A 722 4.31 -0.85 -20.92
C CYS A 722 4.67 -2.26 -20.41
N CYS A 723 4.84 -2.42 -19.09
CA CYS A 723 5.11 -3.73 -18.50
C CYS A 723 3.89 -4.66 -18.57
N VAL A 724 2.68 -4.17 -18.28
CA VAL A 724 1.45 -4.99 -18.30
C VAL A 724 1.11 -5.43 -19.72
N GLN A 725 1.24 -4.57 -20.73
CA GLN A 725 1.05 -4.96 -22.13
C GLN A 725 2.05 -6.06 -22.55
N ALA A 726 3.33 -5.93 -22.15
CA ALA A 726 4.32 -6.96 -22.40
C ALA A 726 3.99 -8.30 -21.69
N LEU A 727 3.49 -8.27 -20.44
CA LEU A 727 3.02 -9.47 -19.74
C LEU A 727 1.83 -10.12 -20.47
N ILE A 728 0.84 -9.34 -20.92
CA ILE A 728 -0.35 -9.84 -21.63
C ILE A 728 0.05 -10.50 -22.96
N VAL A 729 0.80 -9.80 -23.81
CA VAL A 729 1.21 -10.32 -25.13
C VAL A 729 2.07 -11.58 -25.01
N LEU A 730 2.98 -11.64 -24.03
CA LEU A 730 3.79 -12.85 -23.81
C LEU A 730 2.96 -14.04 -23.31
N LYS A 731 1.99 -13.80 -22.41
CA LYS A 731 1.06 -14.82 -21.89
C LYS A 731 0.14 -15.36 -22.99
N GLN A 732 -0.32 -14.50 -23.90
CA GLN A 732 -1.03 -14.89 -25.13
C GLN A 732 -0.16 -15.75 -26.06
N ASN A 733 1.13 -15.43 -26.18
CA ASN A 733 2.12 -16.20 -26.95
C ASN A 733 2.69 -17.42 -26.19
N HIS A 734 2.00 -17.90 -25.17
CA HIS A 734 2.35 -19.09 -24.36
C HIS A 734 3.72 -19.06 -23.66
N TYR A 735 4.31 -17.87 -23.47
CA TYR A 735 5.45 -17.71 -22.56
C TYR A 735 4.98 -17.68 -21.12
N GLU A 736 5.80 -18.22 -20.22
CA GLU A 736 5.59 -18.08 -18.78
C GLU A 736 6.20 -16.77 -18.31
N THR A 737 5.34 -15.89 -17.80
CA THR A 737 5.70 -14.51 -17.45
C THR A 737 6.06 -14.39 -15.97
N ILE A 738 7.27 -13.89 -15.72
CA ILE A 738 7.76 -13.57 -14.38
C ILE A 738 7.83 -12.04 -14.28
N MET A 739 7.18 -11.44 -13.28
CA MET A 739 7.27 -10.00 -13.03
C MET A 739 8.04 -9.71 -11.75
N VAL A 740 8.91 -8.69 -11.78
CA VAL A 740 9.68 -8.21 -10.62
C VAL A 740 9.47 -6.71 -10.46
N ASN A 741 8.77 -6.30 -9.40
CA ASN A 741 8.48 -4.88 -9.11
C ASN A 741 8.20 -4.68 -7.60
N CYS A 742 8.37 -3.44 -7.10
CA CYS A 742 8.26 -3.11 -5.66
C CYS A 742 7.29 -1.95 -5.36
N ASN A 743 6.49 -1.51 -6.32
CA ASN A 743 5.55 -0.40 -6.19
C ASN A 743 4.11 -0.92 -6.00
N PRO A 744 3.46 -0.68 -4.84
CA PRO A 744 2.15 -1.24 -4.53
C PRO A 744 1.01 -0.56 -5.30
N GLU A 745 1.24 0.60 -5.90
CA GLU A 745 0.26 1.39 -6.66
C GLU A 745 0.00 0.80 -8.07
N THR A 746 0.66 -0.31 -8.43
CA THR A 746 0.73 -0.82 -9.81
C THR A 746 -0.20 -2.01 -10.10
N VAL A 747 -0.60 -2.11 -11.37
CA VAL A 747 -1.31 -3.27 -11.92
C VAL A 747 -0.32 -4.39 -12.30
N SER A 748 0.96 -4.09 -12.62
CA SER A 748 1.96 -5.15 -12.81
C SER A 748 2.29 -5.94 -11.53
N THR A 749 1.97 -5.40 -10.35
CA THR A 749 2.03 -6.13 -9.08
C THR A 749 0.67 -6.73 -8.68
N ASP A 750 -0.27 -6.89 -9.61
CA ASP A 750 -1.43 -7.77 -9.44
C ASP A 750 -1.04 -9.21 -9.82
N TYR A 751 -1.30 -10.15 -8.92
CA TYR A 751 -0.90 -11.55 -9.08
C TYR A 751 -1.66 -12.28 -10.21
N ASP A 752 -2.81 -11.78 -10.66
CA ASP A 752 -3.56 -12.35 -11.79
C ASP A 752 -2.91 -12.01 -13.16
N VAL A 753 -2.04 -11.00 -13.22
CA VAL A 753 -1.45 -10.50 -14.49
C VAL A 753 -0.29 -11.36 -14.96
N ALA A 754 0.77 -11.53 -14.16
CA ALA A 754 1.88 -12.42 -14.48
C ALA A 754 1.51 -13.91 -14.23
N ASN A 755 2.36 -14.85 -14.64
CA ASN A 755 2.27 -16.23 -14.12
C ASN A 755 2.93 -16.35 -12.75
N ARG A 756 3.96 -15.53 -12.49
CA ARG A 756 4.79 -15.56 -11.27
C ARG A 756 5.18 -14.11 -10.93
N LEU A 757 4.87 -13.65 -9.73
CA LEU A 757 5.11 -12.27 -9.28
C LEU A 757 6.05 -12.26 -8.07
N TYR A 758 7.19 -11.58 -8.22
CA TYR A 758 8.14 -11.29 -7.15
C TYR A 758 8.00 -9.83 -6.71
N PHE A 759 7.49 -9.60 -5.50
CA PHE A 759 7.38 -8.26 -4.92
C PHE A 759 8.72 -7.82 -4.31
N GLU A 760 9.72 -7.62 -5.16
CA GLU A 760 11.12 -7.48 -4.77
C GLU A 760 11.78 -6.16 -5.23
N PRO A 761 12.80 -5.67 -4.50
CA PRO A 761 13.57 -4.51 -4.92
C PRO A 761 14.27 -4.78 -6.27
N ILE A 762 14.29 -3.79 -7.17
CA ILE A 762 14.88 -3.93 -8.50
C ILE A 762 16.38 -3.61 -8.46
N THR A 763 17.14 -4.33 -7.63
CA THR A 763 18.61 -4.23 -7.56
C THR A 763 19.28 -5.44 -8.20
N LEU A 764 20.56 -5.32 -8.59
CA LEU A 764 21.28 -6.45 -9.18
C LEU A 764 21.35 -7.66 -8.24
N GLU A 765 21.45 -7.46 -6.92
CA GLU A 765 21.49 -8.57 -5.97
C GLU A 765 20.20 -9.39 -6.01
N ASP A 766 19.07 -8.68 -5.92
CA ASP A 766 17.73 -9.26 -5.84
C ASP A 766 17.35 -9.91 -7.18
N VAL A 767 17.65 -9.24 -8.31
CA VAL A 767 17.41 -9.75 -9.66
C VAL A 767 18.26 -10.98 -9.98
N LEU A 768 19.56 -11.00 -9.63
CA LEU A 768 20.42 -12.16 -9.89
C LEU A 768 19.96 -13.41 -9.13
N GLU A 769 19.40 -13.26 -7.92
CA GLU A 769 18.86 -14.39 -7.16
C GLU A 769 17.55 -14.93 -7.74
N ILE A 770 16.67 -14.06 -8.26
CA ILE A 770 15.46 -14.48 -9.00
C ILE A 770 15.86 -15.21 -10.29
N VAL A 771 16.81 -14.65 -11.06
CA VAL A 771 17.32 -15.26 -12.29
C VAL A 771 17.99 -16.62 -12.01
N ARG A 772 18.73 -16.76 -10.89
CA ARG A 772 19.34 -18.03 -10.46
C ARG A 772 18.31 -19.11 -10.16
N ILE A 773 17.18 -18.78 -9.51
CA ILE A 773 16.16 -19.79 -9.16
C ILE A 773 15.20 -20.10 -10.30
N GLU A 774 14.89 -19.12 -11.17
CA GLU A 774 13.96 -19.32 -12.28
C GLU A 774 14.60 -19.86 -13.56
N ASN A 775 15.87 -19.49 -13.80
CA ASN A 775 16.59 -19.71 -15.05
C ASN A 775 15.77 -19.28 -16.30
N PRO A 776 15.37 -17.99 -16.41
CA PRO A 776 14.57 -17.50 -17.51
C PRO A 776 15.33 -17.51 -18.84
N ARG A 777 14.60 -17.66 -19.96
CA ARG A 777 15.11 -17.56 -21.33
C ARG A 777 15.74 -16.20 -21.62
N GLY A 778 15.20 -15.15 -21.01
CA GLY A 778 15.70 -13.79 -21.12
C GLY A 778 14.88 -12.79 -20.33
N LEU A 779 15.46 -11.59 -20.21
CA LEU A 779 14.92 -10.46 -19.46
C LEU A 779 14.48 -9.34 -20.40
N ILE A 780 13.31 -8.76 -20.13
CA ILE A 780 12.89 -7.48 -20.70
C ILE A 780 13.15 -6.40 -19.65
N ILE A 781 13.94 -5.39 -20.05
CA ILE A 781 14.40 -4.28 -19.19
C ILE A 781 14.00 -2.91 -19.73
N GLN A 782 13.40 -2.86 -20.91
CA GLN A 782 13.09 -1.63 -21.64
C GLN A 782 11.74 -1.03 -21.20
N CYS A 783 10.78 -1.87 -20.80
CA CYS A 783 9.42 -1.45 -20.41
C CYS A 783 9.35 -0.74 -19.04
N GLY A 784 10.34 -0.92 -18.15
CA GLY A 784 10.34 -0.35 -16.80
C GLY A 784 11.06 1.00 -16.65
N GLY A 785 11.52 1.61 -17.74
CA GLY A 785 12.23 2.89 -17.69
C GLY A 785 13.61 2.78 -17.02
N GLN A 786 14.06 3.84 -16.34
CA GLN A 786 15.47 3.97 -15.97
C GLN A 786 15.94 2.98 -14.91
N THR A 787 15.04 2.50 -14.04
CA THR A 787 15.36 1.59 -12.95
C THR A 787 16.04 0.31 -13.46
N PRO A 788 15.41 -0.49 -14.36
CA PRO A 788 16.06 -1.65 -14.96
C PRO A 788 17.10 -1.31 -16.03
N LEU A 789 16.97 -0.20 -16.78
CA LEU A 789 17.96 0.17 -17.80
C LEU A 789 19.37 0.41 -17.22
N LYS A 790 19.48 0.94 -15.98
CA LYS A 790 20.75 1.04 -15.24
C LYS A 790 21.45 -0.30 -15.03
N LEU A 791 20.69 -1.40 -14.88
CA LEU A 791 21.25 -2.73 -14.63
C LEU A 791 21.81 -3.38 -15.90
N SER A 792 21.52 -2.84 -17.09
CA SER A 792 21.87 -3.44 -18.39
C SER A 792 23.32 -3.89 -18.51
N THR A 793 24.29 -3.04 -18.15
CA THR A 793 25.73 -3.35 -18.26
C THR A 793 26.16 -4.43 -17.26
N GLU A 794 25.62 -4.40 -16.04
CA GLU A 794 25.89 -5.43 -15.02
C GLU A 794 25.28 -6.79 -15.42
N LEU A 795 24.06 -6.81 -15.97
CA LEU A 795 23.42 -8.00 -16.49
C LEU A 795 24.24 -8.61 -17.65
N GLU A 796 24.81 -7.80 -18.54
CA GLU A 796 25.72 -8.26 -19.60
C GLU A 796 27.03 -8.85 -19.03
N ILE A 797 27.61 -8.25 -17.98
CA ILE A 797 28.80 -8.78 -17.26
C ILE A 797 28.49 -10.15 -16.64
N PHE A 798 27.33 -10.32 -16.01
CA PHE A 798 26.87 -11.60 -15.46
C PHE A 798 26.33 -12.58 -16.53
N LYS A 799 26.39 -12.21 -17.82
CA LYS A 799 25.92 -13.00 -18.97
C LYS A 799 24.42 -13.36 -18.93
N ILE A 800 23.63 -12.50 -18.30
CA ILE A 800 22.18 -12.66 -18.22
C ILE A 800 21.56 -12.23 -19.55
N PRO A 801 20.79 -13.10 -20.25
CA PRO A 801 20.27 -12.78 -21.58
C PRO A 801 19.24 -11.65 -21.53
N ILE A 802 19.58 -10.49 -22.11
CA ILE A 802 18.65 -9.39 -22.34
C ILE A 802 17.97 -9.62 -23.69
N LEU A 803 16.63 -9.51 -23.72
CA LEU A 803 15.84 -9.57 -24.95
C LEU A 803 15.71 -8.18 -25.59
N GLY A 804 15.52 -8.12 -26.91
CA GLY A 804 15.45 -6.85 -27.65
C GLY A 804 16.78 -6.10 -27.68
N THR A 805 16.74 -4.78 -27.48
CA THR A 805 17.91 -3.91 -27.54
C THR A 805 18.95 -4.28 -26.48
N GLN A 806 20.13 -4.72 -26.93
CA GLN A 806 21.22 -5.20 -26.08
C GLN A 806 21.89 -4.08 -25.28
N ALA A 807 22.42 -4.41 -24.10
CA ALA A 807 23.06 -3.47 -23.16
C ALA A 807 24.13 -2.58 -23.80
N LYS A 808 25.01 -3.12 -24.64
CA LYS A 808 25.99 -2.33 -25.42
C LYS A 808 25.36 -1.19 -26.23
N TYR A 809 24.17 -1.35 -26.79
CA TYR A 809 23.47 -0.33 -27.58
C TYR A 809 22.74 0.68 -26.68
N ILE A 810 22.14 0.23 -25.58
CA ILE A 810 21.59 1.10 -24.53
C ILE A 810 22.68 2.05 -24.01
N ASN A 811 23.87 1.51 -23.72
CA ASN A 811 25.04 2.26 -23.29
C ASN A 811 25.52 3.28 -24.34
N ILE A 812 25.43 2.96 -25.65
CA ILE A 812 25.76 3.90 -26.73
C ILE A 812 24.77 5.07 -26.82
N ALA A 813 23.48 4.85 -26.54
CA ALA A 813 22.45 5.89 -26.58
C ALA A 813 22.44 6.78 -25.31
N GLU A 814 22.53 6.17 -24.13
CA GLU A 814 22.53 6.87 -22.83
C GLU A 814 23.82 7.67 -22.60
N ASN A 815 24.97 7.15 -23.05
CA ASN A 815 26.24 7.85 -22.96
C ASN A 815 26.31 8.94 -24.04
N ARG A 816 26.20 10.21 -23.61
CA ARG A 816 26.16 11.38 -24.51
C ARG A 816 27.39 11.54 -25.39
N GLU A 817 28.56 11.05 -24.99
CA GLU A 817 29.77 11.07 -25.83
C GLU A 817 29.66 10.05 -26.98
N LYS A 818 29.29 8.80 -26.66
CA LYS A 818 29.08 7.74 -27.65
C LYS A 818 27.95 8.09 -28.62
N PHE A 819 26.87 8.66 -28.11
CA PHE A 819 25.76 9.12 -28.94
C PHE A 819 26.18 10.25 -29.89
N LYS A 820 26.97 11.22 -29.43
CA LYS A 820 27.54 12.27 -30.29
C LYS A 820 28.41 11.69 -31.41
N GLN A 821 29.25 10.70 -31.12
CA GLN A 821 30.04 10.00 -32.13
C GLN A 821 29.15 9.30 -33.18
N VAL A 822 28.04 8.67 -32.77
CA VAL A 822 27.05 8.09 -33.70
C VAL A 822 26.42 9.16 -34.60
N ILE A 823 25.96 10.28 -34.04
CA ILE A 823 25.39 11.40 -34.80
C ILE A 823 26.38 11.94 -35.83
N GLN A 824 27.66 12.11 -35.45
CA GLN A 824 28.72 12.55 -36.35
C GLN A 824 28.98 11.55 -37.48
N ASN A 825 29.07 10.25 -37.17
CA ASN A 825 29.27 9.19 -38.16
C ASN A 825 28.10 9.05 -39.15
N LEU A 826 26.89 9.42 -38.74
CA LEU A 826 25.69 9.45 -39.59
C LEU A 826 25.52 10.78 -40.36
N ASN A 827 26.45 11.74 -40.23
CA ASN A 827 26.35 13.10 -40.78
C ASN A 827 25.08 13.87 -40.35
N LEU A 828 24.53 13.54 -39.17
CA LEU A 828 23.35 14.18 -38.61
C LEU A 828 23.69 15.46 -37.84
N LYS A 829 22.70 16.34 -37.67
CA LYS A 829 22.85 17.62 -36.97
C LYS A 829 22.52 17.47 -35.47
N GLN A 830 23.28 18.17 -34.63
CA GLN A 830 23.05 18.31 -33.18
C GLN A 830 23.50 19.72 -32.76
N PRO A 831 22.94 20.33 -31.70
CA PRO A 831 23.42 21.60 -31.16
C PRO A 831 24.93 21.59 -30.90
N LYS A 832 25.57 22.75 -31.01
CA LYS A 832 26.98 22.92 -30.65
C LYS A 832 27.15 22.58 -29.16
N ASN A 833 27.90 21.53 -28.85
CA ASN A 833 27.97 20.99 -27.51
C ASN A 833 29.35 20.45 -27.12
N ALA A 834 29.58 20.37 -25.81
CA ALA A 834 30.83 19.92 -25.21
C ALA A 834 30.59 19.22 -23.88
N ILE A 835 31.46 18.27 -23.54
CA ILE A 835 31.43 17.53 -22.29
C ILE A 835 32.52 18.08 -21.36
N SER A 836 32.20 18.20 -20.08
CA SER A 836 33.00 18.89 -19.07
C SER A 836 33.01 18.12 -17.75
N GLU A 837 34.19 17.82 -17.21
CA GLU A 837 34.37 17.08 -15.96
C GLU A 837 34.76 18.00 -14.78
N THR A 838 35.44 19.11 -15.06
CA THR A 838 35.86 20.10 -14.07
C THR A 838 35.09 21.40 -14.24
N ILE A 839 34.92 22.17 -13.15
CA ILE A 839 34.25 23.50 -13.21
C ILE A 839 35.00 24.45 -14.16
N GLU A 840 36.32 24.32 -14.27
CA GLU A 840 37.13 25.10 -15.23
C GLU A 840 36.81 24.72 -16.68
N SER A 841 36.71 23.42 -16.98
CA SER A 841 36.26 22.95 -18.30
C SER A 841 34.83 23.38 -18.62
N VAL A 842 33.92 23.39 -17.62
CA VAL A 842 32.55 23.91 -17.77
C VAL A 842 32.57 25.39 -18.17
N LEU A 843 33.33 26.23 -17.46
CA LEU A 843 33.39 27.68 -17.70
C LEU A 843 34.03 28.01 -19.06
N LYS A 844 35.06 27.26 -19.47
CA LYS A 844 35.66 27.39 -20.80
C LYS A 844 34.67 26.97 -21.88
N ASN A 845 34.20 25.72 -21.84
CA ASN A 845 33.35 25.14 -22.87
C ASN A 845 32.02 25.90 -23.03
N ALA A 846 31.43 26.42 -21.95
CA ALA A 846 30.27 27.32 -22.02
C ALA A 846 30.55 28.62 -22.81
N SER A 847 31.75 29.19 -22.64
CA SER A 847 32.17 30.38 -23.37
C SER A 847 32.46 30.07 -24.84
N ASP A 848 33.04 28.90 -25.11
CA ASP A 848 33.30 28.41 -26.48
C ASP A 848 32.00 28.06 -27.23
N ILE A 849 30.97 27.56 -26.54
CA ILE A 849 29.64 27.26 -27.13
C ILE A 849 28.89 28.56 -27.45
N GLY A 850 28.79 29.47 -26.47
CA GLY A 850 27.98 30.69 -26.53
C GLY A 850 26.66 30.55 -25.75
N TYR A 851 26.25 31.60 -25.05
CA TYR A 851 25.00 31.63 -24.26
C TYR A 851 23.80 32.04 -25.12
N PRO A 852 22.57 31.60 -24.78
CA PRO A 852 22.22 30.67 -23.70
C PRO A 852 22.63 29.22 -23.96
N ILE A 853 22.90 28.49 -22.87
CA ILE A 853 23.25 27.05 -22.89
C ILE A 853 22.31 26.24 -22.01
N ILE A 854 22.06 24.98 -22.38
CA ILE A 854 21.45 23.98 -21.49
C ILE A 854 22.58 23.20 -20.81
N ILE A 855 22.53 23.09 -19.49
CA ILE A 855 23.36 22.13 -18.75
C ILE A 855 22.56 20.84 -18.58
N ARG A 856 23.19 19.69 -18.89
CA ARG A 856 22.60 18.36 -18.78
C ARG A 856 23.58 17.37 -18.11
N PRO A 857 23.27 16.78 -16.94
CA PRO A 857 24.03 15.65 -16.41
C PRO A 857 23.86 14.39 -17.27
N SER A 858 24.78 13.44 -17.13
CA SER A 858 24.66 12.10 -17.74
C SER A 858 23.76 11.17 -16.89
N TYR A 859 23.15 10.17 -17.53
CA TYR A 859 22.31 9.12 -16.90
C TYR A 859 21.14 9.62 -16.02
N VAL A 860 20.46 10.69 -16.43
CA VAL A 860 19.28 11.25 -15.74
C VAL A 860 18.09 11.46 -16.68
N LEU A 861 16.89 11.20 -16.15
CA LEU A 861 15.58 11.41 -16.79
C LEU A 861 14.77 12.50 -16.07
N GLY A 862 13.76 13.04 -16.76
CA GLY A 862 12.87 14.08 -16.26
C GLY A 862 13.56 15.33 -15.74
N GLY A 863 14.54 15.84 -16.50
CA GLY A 863 15.18 17.14 -16.25
C GLY A 863 16.00 17.27 -14.97
N ARG A 864 16.36 16.16 -14.30
CA ARG A 864 17.01 16.21 -12.96
C ARG A 864 18.33 16.99 -13.02
N LEU A 865 18.40 18.10 -12.29
CA LEU A 865 19.49 19.10 -12.30
C LEU A 865 19.74 19.80 -13.66
N MET A 866 18.91 19.59 -14.70
CA MET A 866 19.04 20.36 -15.94
C MET A 866 18.63 21.82 -15.71
N LYS A 867 19.36 22.77 -16.32
CA LYS A 867 19.02 24.20 -16.25
C LYS A 867 19.48 24.94 -17.52
N ILE A 868 18.64 25.84 -18.03
CA ILE A 868 19.03 26.86 -19.02
C ILE A 868 19.79 27.98 -18.31
N ILE A 869 20.97 28.32 -18.84
CA ILE A 869 21.91 29.29 -18.29
C ILE A 869 22.12 30.38 -19.33
N TYR A 870 21.68 31.60 -19.00
CA TYR A 870 21.70 32.74 -19.91
C TYR A 870 23.00 33.54 -19.87
N ASN A 871 23.85 33.33 -18.85
CA ASN A 871 25.07 34.11 -18.64
C ASN A 871 26.07 33.39 -17.71
N LYS A 872 27.30 33.91 -17.65
CA LYS A 872 28.41 33.39 -16.84
C LYS A 872 28.16 33.45 -15.31
N THR A 873 27.35 34.39 -14.84
CA THR A 873 27.02 34.54 -13.41
C THR A 873 26.08 33.42 -12.94
N ASP A 874 25.03 33.13 -13.72
CA ASP A 874 24.17 31.97 -13.53
C ASP A 874 24.97 30.64 -13.56
N LEU A 875 25.94 30.54 -14.48
CA LEU A 875 26.82 29.37 -14.59
C LEU A 875 27.65 29.17 -13.31
N MET A 876 28.24 30.25 -12.78
CA MET A 876 29.01 30.23 -11.54
C MET A 876 28.16 29.83 -10.33
N HIS A 877 26.94 30.37 -10.20
CA HIS A 877 26.01 29.98 -9.13
C HIS A 877 25.57 28.50 -9.25
N TYR A 878 25.28 28.02 -10.46
CA TYR A 878 24.98 26.61 -10.71
C TYR A 878 26.15 25.70 -10.28
N CYS A 879 27.37 26.00 -10.76
CA CYS A 879 28.56 25.22 -10.42
C CYS A 879 28.85 25.22 -8.92
N TYR A 880 28.69 26.36 -8.23
CA TYR A 880 28.89 26.48 -6.79
C TYR A 880 27.94 25.55 -6.01
N ASN A 881 26.65 25.53 -6.38
CA ASN A 881 25.64 24.68 -5.73
C ASN A 881 25.86 23.17 -5.97
N ILE A 882 26.60 22.80 -7.01
CA ILE A 882 26.81 21.42 -7.48
C ILE A 882 28.21 20.86 -7.12
N LYS A 883 29.07 21.64 -6.46
CA LYS A 883 30.40 21.21 -5.96
C LYS A 883 30.44 19.93 -5.13
N ASN A 884 29.33 19.52 -4.52
CA ASN A 884 29.22 18.28 -3.73
C ASN A 884 28.59 17.11 -4.51
N ILE A 885 28.24 17.31 -5.79
CA ILE A 885 27.49 16.35 -6.63
C ILE A 885 28.32 15.92 -7.85
N SER A 886 29.17 16.80 -8.39
CA SER A 886 29.98 16.55 -9.60
C SER A 886 31.15 15.55 -9.42
N GLN A 887 31.15 14.73 -8.38
CA GLN A 887 32.24 13.78 -8.10
C GLN A 887 32.17 12.46 -8.91
N TYR A 888 31.09 12.25 -9.69
CA TYR A 888 30.76 10.92 -10.24
C TYR A 888 30.36 10.88 -11.73
N PHE A 889 30.01 12.00 -12.38
CA PHE A 889 29.55 11.99 -13.78
C PHE A 889 29.96 13.25 -14.56
N PRO A 890 30.28 13.12 -15.86
CA PRO A 890 30.54 14.26 -16.74
C PRO A 890 29.26 15.06 -17.04
N ILE A 891 29.43 16.37 -17.22
CA ILE A 891 28.37 17.34 -17.51
C ILE A 891 28.40 17.68 -19.01
N LEU A 892 27.28 17.49 -19.69
CA LEU A 892 27.07 18.00 -21.05
C LEU A 892 26.61 19.46 -21.00
N LEU A 893 27.15 20.26 -21.91
CA LEU A 893 26.71 21.62 -22.22
C LEU A 893 26.26 21.62 -23.68
N ASP A 894 24.97 21.89 -23.93
CA ASP A 894 24.43 22.12 -25.29
C ASP A 894 24.14 23.61 -25.48
N ALA A 895 24.33 24.15 -26.70
CA ALA A 895 23.72 25.42 -27.09
C ALA A 895 22.19 25.34 -26.97
N PHE A 896 21.55 26.33 -26.37
CA PHE A 896 20.09 26.39 -26.31
C PHE A 896 19.52 26.88 -27.64
N LEU A 897 18.55 26.17 -28.19
CA LEU A 897 17.88 26.53 -29.45
C LEU A 897 16.61 27.32 -29.16
N GLU A 898 16.74 28.65 -29.05
CA GLU A 898 15.60 29.53 -28.82
C GLU A 898 14.54 29.42 -29.93
N ASN A 899 13.27 29.40 -29.55
CA ASN A 899 12.10 29.33 -30.44
C ASN A 899 12.03 28.09 -31.36
N ALA A 900 12.81 27.04 -31.08
CA ALA A 900 12.71 25.76 -31.78
C ALA A 900 11.40 25.02 -31.42
N ILE A 901 10.92 24.19 -32.35
CA ILE A 901 9.85 23.22 -32.12
C ILE A 901 10.50 21.94 -31.59
N GLU A 902 9.90 21.32 -30.58
CA GLU A 902 10.32 20.01 -30.05
C GLU A 902 9.37 18.93 -30.58
N ILE A 903 9.95 17.81 -31.03
CA ILE A 903 9.24 16.71 -31.70
C ILE A 903 9.75 15.39 -31.13
N ASP A 904 8.85 14.60 -30.55
CA ASP A 904 9.11 13.21 -30.17
C ASP A 904 8.72 12.25 -31.31
N VAL A 905 9.45 11.14 -31.44
CA VAL A 905 9.22 10.10 -32.46
C VAL A 905 9.30 8.72 -31.82
N ASP A 906 8.14 8.09 -31.65
CA ASP A 906 8.03 6.71 -31.14
C ASP A 906 8.14 5.72 -32.29
N ALA A 907 9.04 4.74 -32.16
CA ALA A 907 9.33 3.76 -33.20
C ALA A 907 9.77 2.39 -32.64
N ILE A 908 9.51 1.34 -33.42
CA ILE A 908 9.90 -0.04 -33.13
C ILE A 908 10.76 -0.56 -34.28
N PHE A 909 11.85 -1.27 -33.97
CA PHE A 909 12.74 -1.88 -34.97
C PHE A 909 12.83 -3.40 -34.76
N ASP A 910 12.47 -4.19 -35.77
CA ASP A 910 12.46 -5.66 -35.71
C ASP A 910 13.81 -6.33 -36.05
N GLY A 911 14.82 -5.53 -36.40
CA GLY A 911 16.12 -5.98 -36.94
C GLY A 911 16.26 -5.84 -38.46
N LYS A 912 15.18 -5.49 -39.17
CA LYS A 912 15.11 -5.26 -40.63
C LYS A 912 14.32 -3.99 -40.97
N ASN A 913 13.15 -3.83 -40.38
CA ASN A 913 12.18 -2.78 -40.65
C ASN A 913 12.01 -1.87 -39.43
N ILE A 914 11.89 -0.56 -39.65
CA ILE A 914 11.45 0.41 -38.63
C ILE A 914 9.97 0.71 -38.86
N LEU A 915 9.14 0.45 -37.84
CA LEU A 915 7.78 0.95 -37.75
C LEU A 915 7.80 2.27 -36.98
N ILE A 916 7.30 3.34 -37.56
CA ILE A 916 7.02 4.59 -36.85
C ILE A 916 5.62 4.48 -36.23
N CYS A 917 5.53 4.52 -34.91
CA CYS A 917 4.29 4.40 -34.16
C CYS A 917 3.62 5.77 -33.96
N GLY A 918 4.42 6.83 -33.83
CA GLY A 918 3.94 8.20 -33.67
C GLY A 918 5.01 9.24 -33.93
N ILE A 919 4.58 10.41 -34.40
CA ILE A 919 5.38 11.65 -34.43
C ILE A 919 4.52 12.69 -33.70
N ILE A 920 5.08 13.32 -32.66
CA ILE A 920 4.33 14.15 -31.72
C ILE A 920 4.99 15.53 -31.63
N GLU A 921 4.27 16.57 -32.06
CA GLU A 921 4.71 17.96 -31.94
C GLU A 921 4.28 18.53 -30.57
N HIS A 922 5.22 19.18 -29.87
CA HIS A 922 4.95 19.86 -28.60
C HIS A 922 4.30 21.23 -28.86
N VAL A 923 3.33 21.63 -28.04
CA VAL A 923 2.76 22.99 -28.08
C VAL A 923 3.78 24.02 -27.55
N GLU A 924 4.55 23.64 -26.55
CA GLU A 924 5.65 24.43 -26.00
C GLU A 924 6.92 24.36 -26.88
N HIS A 925 7.62 25.49 -26.99
CA HIS A 925 8.95 25.54 -27.61
C HIS A 925 9.97 24.71 -26.82
N ALA A 926 10.96 24.19 -27.55
CA ALA A 926 12.03 23.36 -27.00
C ALA A 926 12.73 24.07 -25.83
N GLY A 927 12.92 23.34 -24.72
CA GLY A 927 13.48 23.88 -23.47
C GLY A 927 12.52 23.86 -22.28
N ILE A 928 11.21 23.76 -22.51
CA ILE A 928 10.28 23.21 -21.51
C ILE A 928 10.29 21.68 -21.69
N HIS A 929 10.42 20.94 -20.58
CA HIS A 929 10.72 19.51 -20.64
C HIS A 929 9.50 18.68 -21.04
N SER A 930 9.66 17.76 -22.00
CA SER A 930 8.64 16.82 -22.52
C SER A 930 7.63 16.29 -21.47
N ASP A 931 8.10 15.74 -20.34
CA ASP A 931 7.32 15.38 -19.13
C ASP A 931 6.25 16.40 -18.64
N ARG A 932 6.24 17.63 -19.13
CA ARG A 932 5.37 18.74 -18.73
C ARG A 932 4.73 19.50 -19.90
N ASN A 933 5.00 19.11 -21.13
CA ASN A 933 4.49 19.79 -22.31
C ASN A 933 3.10 19.28 -22.67
N HIS A 934 2.30 20.11 -23.33
CA HIS A 934 1.02 19.73 -23.88
C HIS A 934 1.24 19.20 -25.30
N PHE A 935 0.90 17.94 -25.54
CA PHE A 935 1.04 17.31 -26.86
C PHE A 935 -0.15 17.66 -27.75
N LEU A 936 0.12 18.11 -28.99
CA LEU A 936 -0.94 18.34 -29.98
C LEU A 936 -1.02 17.16 -30.96
N LYS A 937 -1.94 16.22 -30.74
CA LYS A 937 -2.20 15.13 -31.70
C LYS A 937 -2.96 15.65 -32.93
N LYS A 938 -2.29 16.33 -33.86
CA LYS A 938 -2.86 16.82 -35.13
C LYS A 938 -1.78 17.00 -36.22
N TYR A 939 -2.22 17.22 -37.47
CA TYR A 939 -1.42 17.47 -38.68
C TYR A 939 -0.83 16.25 -39.43
N LEU A 940 -1.67 15.24 -39.74
CA LEU A 940 -1.46 14.43 -40.96
C LEU A 940 -2.05 15.13 -42.19
N ASP A 941 -3.36 15.43 -42.16
CA ASP A 941 -4.12 15.98 -43.31
C ASP A 941 -3.55 17.26 -43.94
N LEU A 942 -2.95 18.13 -43.11
CA LEU A 942 -2.55 19.49 -43.48
C LEU A 942 -1.06 19.65 -43.83
N GLN A 943 -0.23 18.61 -43.67
CA GLN A 943 1.17 18.59 -44.11
C GLN A 943 1.35 17.88 -45.46
N LEU A 944 0.45 16.96 -45.85
CA LEU A 944 0.48 16.25 -47.14
C LEU A 944 0.39 17.16 -48.38
N GLN A 945 -0.05 18.42 -48.22
CA GLN A 945 -0.01 19.43 -49.29
C GLN A 945 1.29 20.26 -49.34
N LYS A 946 2.14 20.23 -48.30
CA LYS A 946 3.33 21.10 -48.17
C LYS A 946 4.67 20.38 -48.37
N PHE A 947 4.74 19.08 -48.11
CA PHE A 947 5.92 18.27 -48.48
C PHE A 947 5.56 17.28 -49.59
N ARG A 948 5.69 17.72 -50.84
CA ARG A 948 5.83 16.84 -52.02
C ARG A 948 7.32 16.55 -52.27
N PRO A 949 7.88 15.42 -51.79
CA PRO A 949 9.09 14.88 -52.38
C PRO A 949 8.76 14.43 -53.82
N SER A 950 9.53 14.88 -54.80
CA SER A 950 9.24 14.66 -56.23
C SER A 950 9.65 13.26 -56.73
N SER A 951 9.42 12.21 -55.93
CA SER A 951 10.01 10.88 -56.15
C SER A 951 9.27 9.72 -55.44
N LEU A 952 7.96 9.85 -55.21
CA LEU A 952 7.08 8.76 -54.76
C LEU A 952 5.86 8.70 -55.69
N ASP A 953 5.50 7.50 -56.13
CA ASP A 953 4.35 7.27 -57.00
C ASP A 953 3.04 7.28 -56.21
N GLU A 954 1.93 7.68 -56.86
CA GLU A 954 0.62 7.77 -56.21
C GLU A 954 0.11 6.39 -55.76
N ASN A 955 0.53 5.33 -56.44
CA ASN A 955 0.19 3.94 -56.11
C ASN A 955 0.77 3.49 -54.74
N ASP A 956 2.01 3.89 -54.42
CA ASP A 956 2.66 3.55 -53.15
C ASP A 956 1.98 4.28 -51.97
N MET A 957 1.59 5.54 -52.15
CA MET A 957 0.79 6.26 -51.15
C MET A 957 -0.57 5.61 -50.94
N LEU A 958 -1.26 5.20 -52.01
CA LEU A 958 -2.57 4.56 -51.91
C LEU A 958 -2.49 3.19 -51.20
N TYR A 959 -1.39 2.46 -51.37
CA TYR A 959 -1.11 1.21 -50.64
C TYR A 959 -0.86 1.44 -49.14
N CYS A 960 -0.11 2.48 -48.78
CA CYS A 960 0.11 2.85 -47.38
C CYS A 960 -1.17 3.32 -46.69
N ILE A 961 -1.97 4.19 -47.32
CA ILE A 961 -3.23 4.70 -46.76
C ILE A 961 -4.21 3.55 -46.48
N LYS A 962 -4.42 2.64 -47.44
CA LYS A 962 -5.30 1.48 -47.28
C LYS A 962 -4.89 0.50 -46.19
N LYS A 963 -3.65 0.57 -45.67
CA LYS A 963 -3.19 -0.22 -44.53
C LYS A 963 -3.36 0.47 -43.18
N ILE A 964 -3.58 1.79 -43.17
CA ILE A 964 -3.83 2.58 -41.95
C ILE A 964 -5.34 2.60 -41.61
N GLU A 965 -6.23 2.41 -42.59
CA GLU A 965 -7.68 2.22 -42.37
C GLU A 965 -8.06 0.78 -41.96
N LEU A 966 -7.09 -0.11 -41.73
CA LEU A 966 -7.27 -1.54 -41.45
C LEU A 966 -6.57 -2.02 -40.16
N VAL A 967 -6.18 -1.08 -39.29
CA VAL A 967 -5.57 -1.29 -37.96
C VAL A 967 -6.26 -0.38 -36.94
#